data_AF-A0AAN6ZHB6-F1
#
_entry.id   AF-A0AAN6ZHB6-F1
#
_cell.length_a   1.000
_cell.length_b   1.000
_cell.length_c   1.000
_cell.angle_alpha   90.00
_cell.angle_beta   90.00
_cell.angle_gamma   90.00
#
_symmetry.space_group_name_H-M   'P 1'
#
loop_
_entity.id
_entity.type
_entity.pdbx_description
1 polymer ?
#
loop_
_entity_poly.entity_id
_entity_poly.type
_entity_poly.pdbx_seq_one_letter_code
_entity_poly.pdbx_strand_id
1 'polypeptide(L)'
;MPGFADSFWSNDYAAGLGVLFGKLQQGTIENRQVLTIARMRAEAEEVYGQRLSEIAPAVDKVQGGFGRDDGASVRKAYDGVRTEMEDAARNHKKIAQNIRDLVVNPFSRWCDSHEIRIQDSQDELQARIKAHDKQAEVVKKLRSNYFNKCRLVEDIEEENKLAFQDPEISPQQKQNIPEIKVEQESAEDEEPLEIGDETYSPEQVKKILSDMLGNIKLGETKIPILGTYHNTSAGTDIVEYIQRHMGSTSVSYAERIGQDLVTHGFLRLVGNVGNTFANSSKMFYQWRPKAFETSGVPEKKALGRTFSMPGTGSDSADSPVVGTMSEYLAKWDVLNTSRPNETAAERLRREGREADERYKASVQKLDEMRCELEEAIYSHLRFLERCELDRLKAIKTVILDFSGTISNVIPSLQATVDNMMLYQETVQPLGDLRYLLESYRTGSFTPKVVVYENYYNKVDDQTFGVDLEARARADRKRVPVIITTLLTYLDHHYPDLEGDEARRGVWLHEVPLAQTHKLRAKVNNGKTPAMETFAEFDIPTVASLLKLYLHELPDSLVSSHVYEIIRSIYTTSAGPAGDSARVPVLQQTLSQLRLTNIASLDACMNHFTRLIDLTSADEEYVVKLATVLAPCVLRPRCETSLTMEEKHAYKLVRDLFVHKDSIFSELKRLSTMNSAGSIKGSQNRPRAISTDESNRKAHMEERNRALLEKAGSGRSRATSPAPSPRASHRRDRSVGGPETRFPISTNLTSPTSPPQKKRTSFGPVLPKRTSLDVPPPADDATTAATMGLSHPADGNFIMNGAPSIAQAAPAPAPAPAPAADPQLAKVELEGVVEKRNSLGRSGARFSVGGRRVTPAQARAGAGTPPPSARSRAASQGQGQGQGQHGVTLVDAPMDY
;
A
#
# COMPACT_ATOMS: atom_id res chain seq x y z
N MET A 1 -5.09 50.74 11.58
CA MET A 1 -6.19 49.86 12.01
C MET A 1 -6.32 49.99 13.52
N PRO A 2 -7.50 49.79 14.13
CA PRO A 2 -7.62 49.68 15.58
C PRO A 2 -6.83 48.47 16.07
N GLY A 3 -6.20 48.58 17.25
CA GLY A 3 -5.51 47.46 17.91
C GLY A 3 -6.46 46.63 18.76
N PHE A 4 -5.95 45.55 19.36
CA PHE A 4 -6.72 44.75 20.33
C PHE A 4 -7.17 45.61 21.52
N ALA A 5 -6.27 46.50 21.97
CA ALA A 5 -6.48 47.40 23.10
C ALA A 5 -7.59 48.45 22.89
N ASP A 6 -8.06 48.62 21.65
CA ASP A 6 -9.17 49.51 21.30
C ASP A 6 -10.47 48.74 20.96
N SER A 7 -10.39 47.40 20.83
CA SER A 7 -11.42 46.60 20.14
C SER A 7 -12.16 45.56 20.99
N PHE A 8 -11.62 45.15 22.15
CA PHE A 8 -12.15 44.01 22.94
C PHE A 8 -12.77 44.42 24.30
N TRP A 9 -13.36 45.61 24.35
CA TRP A 9 -14.05 46.12 25.54
C TRP A 9 -15.53 45.69 25.61
N SER A 10 -16.04 45.52 26.83
CA SER A 10 -17.45 45.29 27.13
C SER A 10 -17.80 45.83 28.52
N ASN A 11 -19.08 46.16 28.76
CA ASN A 11 -19.53 46.78 30.03
C ASN A 11 -19.36 45.89 31.27
N ASP A 12 -19.16 44.58 31.07
CA ASP A 12 -18.87 43.58 32.10
C ASP A 12 -17.37 43.22 32.17
N TYR A 13 -16.54 43.83 31.31
CA TYR A 13 -15.13 43.51 31.01
C TYR A 13 -14.85 42.08 30.53
N ALA A 14 -15.68 41.10 30.91
CA ALA A 14 -15.49 39.67 30.64
C ALA A 14 -15.90 39.24 29.22
N ALA A 15 -16.98 39.79 28.64
CA ALA A 15 -17.50 39.31 27.35
C ALA A 15 -16.54 39.56 26.18
N GLY A 16 -15.95 40.77 26.08
CA GLY A 16 -15.00 41.11 25.03
C GLY A 16 -13.73 40.26 25.07
N LEU A 17 -13.17 40.08 26.28
CA LEU A 17 -12.03 39.19 26.52
C LEU A 17 -12.37 37.72 26.27
N GLY A 18 -13.58 37.27 26.60
CA GLY A 18 -14.04 35.90 26.31
C GLY A 18 -14.03 35.57 24.82
N VAL A 19 -14.41 36.53 23.97
CA VAL A 19 -14.31 36.41 22.49
C VAL A 19 -12.85 36.34 22.06
N LEU A 20 -11.98 37.23 22.58
CA LEU A 20 -10.56 37.26 22.23
C LEU A 20 -9.83 35.97 22.64
N PHE A 21 -9.95 35.54 23.90
CA PHE A 21 -9.31 34.32 24.37
C PHE A 21 -9.84 33.08 23.65
N GLY A 22 -11.13 33.03 23.30
CA GLY A 22 -11.66 31.97 22.43
C GLY A 22 -10.98 31.92 21.06
N LYS A 23 -10.64 33.07 20.47
CA LYS A 23 -9.87 33.16 19.21
C LYS A 23 -8.39 32.81 19.39
N LEU A 24 -7.76 33.18 20.50
CA LEU A 24 -6.35 32.85 20.78
C LEU A 24 -6.15 31.37 21.11
N GLN A 25 -7.07 30.77 21.87
CA GLN A 25 -7.12 29.32 22.11
C GLN A 25 -7.40 28.53 20.81
N GLN A 26 -8.24 29.05 19.91
CA GLN A 26 -8.34 28.49 18.56
C GLN A 26 -6.97 28.52 17.85
N GLY A 27 -6.20 29.61 18.01
CA GLY A 27 -4.86 29.75 17.46
C GLY A 27 -3.85 28.70 17.95
N THR A 28 -3.92 28.27 19.21
CA THR A 28 -3.05 27.17 19.71
C THR A 28 -3.47 25.80 19.15
N ILE A 29 -4.76 25.60 18.89
CA ILE A 29 -5.28 24.39 18.22
C ILE A 29 -4.86 24.36 16.74
N GLU A 30 -4.91 25.49 16.03
CA GLU A 30 -4.42 25.61 14.65
C GLU A 30 -2.92 25.24 14.54
N ASN A 31 -2.11 25.68 15.49
CA ASN A 31 -0.68 25.31 15.55
C ASN A 31 -0.49 23.77 15.68
N ARG A 32 -1.31 23.11 16.52
CA ARG A 32 -1.31 21.64 16.68
C ARG A 32 -1.74 20.92 15.39
N GLN A 33 -2.64 21.49 14.60
CA GLN A 33 -3.01 20.95 13.28
C GLN A 33 -1.84 20.99 12.30
N VAL A 34 -1.11 22.12 12.24
CA VAL A 34 0.11 22.25 11.41
C VAL A 34 1.19 21.24 11.82
N LEU A 35 1.43 21.08 13.13
CA LEU A 35 2.33 20.03 13.65
C LEU A 35 1.90 18.62 13.27
N THR A 36 0.59 18.35 13.24
CA THR A 36 0.04 17.04 12.86
C THR A 36 0.31 16.73 11.39
N ILE A 37 0.10 17.70 10.50
CA ILE A 37 0.42 17.58 9.06
C ILE A 37 1.91 17.26 8.86
N ALA A 38 2.81 18.01 9.52
CA ALA A 38 4.25 17.79 9.41
C ALA A 38 4.68 16.41 9.95
N ARG A 39 4.13 15.97 11.10
CA ARG A 39 4.38 14.63 11.67
C ARG A 39 3.92 13.52 10.74
N MET A 40 2.68 13.58 10.23
CA MET A 40 2.14 12.57 9.33
C MET A 40 2.90 12.50 8.00
N ARG A 41 3.40 13.63 7.46
CA ARG A 41 4.26 13.61 6.27
C ARG A 41 5.61 12.94 6.57
N ALA A 42 6.26 13.28 7.69
CA ALA A 42 7.53 12.65 8.07
C ALA A 42 7.40 11.13 8.32
N GLU A 43 6.24 10.66 8.82
CA GLU A 43 5.95 9.23 8.95
C GLU A 43 5.73 8.56 7.59
N ALA A 44 4.98 9.18 6.69
CA ALA A 44 4.74 8.65 5.34
C ALA A 44 6.03 8.53 4.50
N GLU A 45 6.92 9.54 4.56
CA GLU A 45 8.22 9.53 3.89
C GLU A 45 9.16 8.44 4.45
N GLU A 46 9.14 8.22 5.77
CA GLU A 46 9.92 7.14 6.41
C GLU A 46 9.43 5.76 5.98
N VAL A 47 8.10 5.53 6.00
CA VAL A 47 7.51 4.26 5.56
C VAL A 47 7.79 4.02 4.08
N TYR A 48 7.70 5.04 3.23
CA TYR A 48 8.01 4.92 1.80
C TYR A 48 9.49 4.61 1.56
N GLY A 49 10.41 5.37 2.16
CA GLY A 49 11.85 5.10 2.10
C GLY A 49 12.23 3.74 2.69
N GLN A 50 11.51 3.26 3.72
CA GLN A 50 11.68 1.92 4.27
C GLN A 50 11.27 0.83 3.26
N ARG A 51 10.11 0.98 2.60
CA ARG A 51 9.66 0.05 1.55
C ARG A 51 10.61 0.01 0.36
N LEU A 52 11.17 1.15 -0.07
CA LEU A 52 12.19 1.15 -1.13
C LEU A 52 13.45 0.37 -0.70
N SER A 53 13.91 0.55 0.55
CA SER A 53 15.06 -0.22 1.07
C SER A 53 14.80 -1.72 1.28
N GLU A 54 13.56 -2.20 1.15
CA GLU A 54 13.22 -3.63 1.17
C GLU A 54 13.37 -4.30 -0.21
N ILE A 55 13.48 -3.51 -1.30
CA ILE A 55 13.52 -4.03 -2.68
C ILE A 55 14.80 -4.82 -2.96
N ALA A 56 15.99 -4.24 -2.76
CA ALA A 56 17.25 -4.91 -3.05
C ALA A 56 17.42 -6.23 -2.24
N PRO A 57 17.19 -6.26 -0.91
CA PRO A 57 17.19 -7.51 -0.14
C PRO A 57 16.05 -8.48 -0.47
N ALA A 58 15.05 -8.10 -1.26
CA ALA A 58 14.02 -9.01 -1.76
C ALA A 58 14.43 -9.66 -3.09
N VAL A 59 14.99 -8.89 -4.03
CA VAL A 59 15.46 -9.42 -5.32
C VAL A 59 16.73 -10.27 -5.18
N ASP A 60 17.63 -9.92 -4.26
CA ASP A 60 18.86 -10.69 -3.96
C ASP A 60 18.56 -12.13 -3.45
N LYS A 61 17.33 -12.41 -3.02
CA LYS A 61 16.88 -13.77 -2.61
C LYS A 61 16.49 -14.65 -3.80
N VAL A 62 16.35 -14.10 -5.00
CA VAL A 62 15.95 -14.83 -6.21
C VAL A 62 17.16 -15.58 -6.79
N GLN A 63 17.37 -16.80 -6.30
CA GLN A 63 18.48 -17.64 -6.73
C GLN A 63 18.36 -18.02 -8.22
N GLY A 64 19.49 -17.98 -8.93
CA GLY A 64 19.61 -18.46 -10.30
C GLY A 64 19.21 -17.47 -11.41
N GLY A 65 18.84 -16.23 -11.06
CA GLY A 65 18.69 -15.12 -12.02
C GLY A 65 20.04 -14.48 -12.39
N PHE A 66 20.05 -13.15 -12.60
CA PHE A 66 21.16 -12.36 -13.17
C PHE A 66 22.57 -12.63 -12.61
N GLY A 67 22.70 -13.11 -11.37
CA GLY A 67 23.99 -13.58 -10.82
C GLY A 67 24.63 -14.77 -11.54
N ARG A 68 23.99 -15.33 -12.58
CA ARG A 68 24.55 -16.32 -13.51
C ARG A 68 25.00 -15.74 -14.86
N ASP A 69 24.60 -14.51 -15.16
CA ASP A 69 24.81 -13.89 -16.48
C ASP A 69 26.08 -13.02 -16.45
N ASP A 70 27.26 -13.67 -16.34
CA ASP A 70 28.58 -13.03 -16.24
C ASP A 70 29.06 -12.43 -17.59
N GLY A 71 28.39 -11.36 -18.02
CA GLY A 71 28.78 -10.58 -19.20
C GLY A 71 27.63 -9.81 -19.86
N ALA A 72 26.38 -10.25 -19.66
CA ALA A 72 25.19 -9.66 -20.25
C ALA A 72 25.03 -8.17 -19.91
N SER A 73 24.64 -7.37 -20.90
CA SER A 73 24.32 -5.95 -20.74
C SER A 73 23.06 -5.73 -19.90
N VAL A 74 22.04 -6.58 -20.03
CA VAL A 74 20.81 -6.53 -19.21
C VAL A 74 21.12 -6.60 -17.72
N ARG A 75 22.13 -7.39 -17.31
CA ARG A 75 22.55 -7.46 -15.90
C ARG A 75 23.06 -6.13 -15.36
N LYS A 76 23.86 -5.39 -16.16
CA LYS A 76 24.38 -4.07 -15.76
C LYS A 76 23.24 -3.07 -15.56
N ALA A 77 22.24 -3.12 -16.44
CA ALA A 77 21.03 -2.29 -16.31
C ALA A 77 20.23 -2.66 -15.05
N TYR A 78 20.07 -3.96 -14.75
CA TYR A 78 19.44 -4.45 -13.52
C TYR A 78 20.20 -4.00 -12.26
N ASP A 79 21.52 -4.21 -12.20
CA ASP A 79 22.35 -3.83 -11.04
C ASP A 79 22.32 -2.30 -10.82
N GLY A 80 22.25 -1.52 -11.89
CA GLY A 80 22.03 -0.08 -11.88
C GLY A 80 20.68 0.32 -11.27
N VAL A 81 19.57 -0.15 -11.85
CA VAL A 81 18.21 0.12 -11.33
C VAL A 81 18.05 -0.33 -9.87
N ARG A 82 18.64 -1.47 -9.50
CA ARG A 82 18.66 -1.97 -8.11
C ARG A 82 19.36 -0.99 -7.16
N THR A 83 20.43 -0.34 -7.61
CA THR A 83 21.18 0.67 -6.85
C THR A 83 20.38 1.96 -6.71
N GLU A 84 19.73 2.44 -7.78
CA GLU A 84 18.91 3.66 -7.73
C GLU A 84 17.68 3.52 -6.80
N MET A 85 17.14 2.31 -6.61
CA MET A 85 16.14 2.04 -5.57
C MET A 85 16.69 2.26 -4.14
N GLU A 86 17.93 1.85 -3.88
CA GLU A 86 18.60 2.10 -2.59
C GLU A 86 18.90 3.58 -2.38
N ASP A 87 19.24 4.33 -3.44
CA ASP A 87 19.51 5.77 -3.38
C ASP A 87 18.23 6.60 -3.18
N ALA A 88 17.15 6.26 -3.89
CA ALA A 88 15.82 6.82 -3.64
C ALA A 88 15.35 6.54 -2.20
N ALA A 89 15.57 5.33 -1.68
CA ALA A 89 15.25 4.98 -0.29
C ALA A 89 15.96 5.90 0.73
N ARG A 90 17.25 6.19 0.51
CA ARG A 90 18.03 7.11 1.37
C ARG A 90 17.53 8.55 1.25
N ASN A 91 17.16 9.00 0.06
CA ASN A 91 16.59 10.33 -0.17
C ASN A 91 15.25 10.54 0.56
N HIS A 92 14.32 9.59 0.50
CA HIS A 92 13.04 9.71 1.23
C HIS A 92 13.22 9.69 2.76
N LYS A 93 14.11 8.83 3.29
CA LYS A 93 14.47 8.85 4.72
C LYS A 93 15.11 10.18 5.15
N LYS A 94 15.89 10.83 4.28
CA LYS A 94 16.44 12.17 4.50
C LYS A 94 15.35 13.25 4.54
N ILE A 95 14.32 13.18 3.70
CA ILE A 95 13.16 14.09 3.77
C ILE A 95 12.43 13.91 5.11
N ALA A 96 12.15 12.66 5.50
CA ALA A 96 11.50 12.34 6.77
C ALA A 96 12.24 12.93 7.97
N GLN A 97 13.57 12.79 8.01
CA GLN A 97 14.39 13.32 9.09
C GLN A 97 14.50 14.85 9.08
N ASN A 98 14.68 15.47 7.90
CA ASN A 98 14.70 16.93 7.77
C ASN A 98 13.41 17.57 8.32
N ILE A 99 12.23 17.00 8.01
CA ILE A 99 10.95 17.49 8.52
C ILE A 99 10.89 17.39 10.05
N ARG A 100 11.40 16.32 10.65
CA ARG A 100 11.44 16.17 12.12
C ARG A 100 12.32 17.24 12.75
N ASP A 101 13.54 17.39 12.28
CA ASP A 101 14.56 18.20 12.96
C ASP A 101 14.42 19.70 12.71
N LEU A 102 13.98 20.10 11.51
CA LEU A 102 13.84 21.51 11.14
C LEU A 102 12.43 22.07 11.38
N VAL A 103 11.39 21.22 11.36
CA VAL A 103 9.98 21.68 11.44
C VAL A 103 9.30 21.21 12.73
N VAL A 104 9.20 19.89 12.94
CA VAL A 104 8.40 19.33 14.05
C VAL A 104 9.03 19.65 15.40
N ASN A 105 10.33 19.42 15.57
CA ASN A 105 11.04 19.58 16.84
C ASN A 105 11.14 21.05 17.28
N PRO A 106 11.47 22.03 16.42
CA PRO A 106 11.50 23.44 16.81
C PRO A 106 10.10 24.01 17.02
N PHE A 107 9.16 23.75 16.10
CA PHE A 107 7.83 24.35 16.19
C PHE A 107 7.03 23.79 17.37
N SER A 108 7.18 22.51 17.75
CA SER A 108 6.48 21.98 18.94
C SER A 108 6.87 22.78 20.19
N ARG A 109 8.16 22.97 20.45
CA ARG A 109 8.66 23.74 21.59
C ARG A 109 8.18 25.20 21.56
N TRP A 110 8.10 25.79 20.37
CA TRP A 110 7.56 27.14 20.19
C TRP A 110 6.06 27.19 20.51
N CYS A 111 5.28 26.20 20.07
CA CYS A 111 3.85 26.09 20.35
C CYS A 111 3.57 25.97 21.84
N ASP A 112 4.30 25.08 22.53
CA ASP A 112 4.16 24.86 23.98
C ASP A 112 4.43 26.17 24.76
N SER A 113 5.49 26.90 24.38
CA SER A 113 5.83 28.21 24.96
C SER A 113 4.84 29.34 24.59
N HIS A 114 4.21 29.27 23.42
CA HIS A 114 3.17 30.23 23.02
C HIS A 114 1.85 30.00 23.76
N GLU A 115 1.43 28.74 23.92
CA GLU A 115 0.21 28.37 24.65
C GLU A 115 0.27 28.82 26.12
N ILE A 116 1.41 28.60 26.79
CA ILE A 116 1.66 29.10 28.15
C ILE A 116 1.48 30.63 28.24
N ARG A 117 2.10 31.41 27.34
CA ARG A 117 1.96 32.88 27.32
C ARG A 117 0.54 33.39 27.15
N ILE A 118 -0.31 32.65 26.42
CA ILE A 118 -1.74 32.99 26.29
C ILE A 118 -2.49 32.63 27.58
N GLN A 119 -2.21 31.46 28.16
CA GLN A 119 -2.86 30.97 29.37
C GLN A 119 -2.55 31.82 30.61
N ASP A 120 -1.29 32.17 30.85
CA ASP A 120 -0.87 33.00 31.99
C ASP A 120 -1.59 34.37 31.97
N SER A 121 -1.64 35.00 30.79
CA SER A 121 -2.33 36.27 30.57
C SER A 121 -3.85 36.16 30.73
N GLN A 122 -4.44 35.01 30.38
CA GLN A 122 -5.85 34.73 30.56
C GLN A 122 -6.22 34.56 32.04
N ASP A 123 -5.43 33.80 32.79
CA ASP A 123 -5.70 33.52 34.20
C ASP A 123 -5.49 34.77 35.07
N GLU A 124 -4.50 35.62 34.78
CA GLU A 124 -4.33 36.89 35.48
C GLU A 124 -5.53 37.84 35.27
N LEU A 125 -5.92 38.10 34.02
CA LEU A 125 -7.07 38.97 33.74
C LEU A 125 -8.36 38.39 34.34
N GLN A 126 -8.56 37.07 34.25
CA GLN A 126 -9.74 36.44 34.85
C GLN A 126 -9.73 36.48 36.39
N ALA A 127 -8.56 36.52 37.03
CA ALA A 127 -8.45 36.74 38.48
C ALA A 127 -8.80 38.20 38.86
N ARG A 128 -8.27 39.19 38.12
CA ARG A 128 -8.57 40.61 38.35
C ARG A 128 -10.06 40.93 38.17
N ILE A 129 -10.71 40.39 37.14
CA ILE A 129 -12.17 40.55 36.91
C ILE A 129 -12.98 39.94 38.08
N LYS A 130 -12.67 38.71 38.52
CA LYS A 130 -13.34 38.09 39.67
C LYS A 130 -13.19 38.90 40.96
N ALA A 131 -12.07 39.60 41.15
CA ALA A 131 -11.86 40.48 42.29
C ALA A 131 -12.71 41.75 42.19
N HIS A 132 -12.73 42.40 41.01
CA HIS A 132 -13.59 43.55 40.71
C HIS A 132 -15.07 43.24 40.95
N ASP A 133 -15.59 42.15 40.38
CA ASP A 133 -17.01 41.77 40.49
C ASP A 133 -17.42 41.46 41.94
N LYS A 134 -16.52 40.84 42.71
CA LYS A 134 -16.70 40.60 44.15
C LYS A 134 -16.83 41.92 44.91
N GLN A 135 -16.02 42.93 44.59
CA GLN A 135 -16.09 44.26 45.20
C GLN A 135 -17.34 45.04 44.74
N ALA A 136 -17.76 44.90 43.48
CA ALA A 136 -18.98 45.52 42.96
C ALA A 136 -20.24 45.02 43.68
N GLU A 137 -20.36 43.71 43.94
CA GLU A 137 -21.46 43.16 44.76
C GLU A 137 -21.36 43.58 46.25
N VAL A 138 -20.16 43.86 46.79
CA VAL A 138 -20.02 44.44 48.14
C VAL A 138 -20.52 45.89 48.17
N VAL A 139 -20.14 46.71 47.19
CA VAL A 139 -20.63 48.10 47.04
C VAL A 139 -22.16 48.14 46.91
N LYS A 140 -22.74 47.25 46.09
CA LYS A 140 -24.19 47.11 45.90
C LYS A 140 -24.93 46.74 47.19
N LYS A 141 -24.36 45.84 48.02
CA LYS A 141 -24.90 45.49 49.34
C LYS A 141 -24.81 46.65 50.33
N LEU A 142 -23.66 47.35 50.38
CA LEU A 142 -23.48 48.51 51.24
C LEU A 142 -24.41 49.66 50.85
N ARG A 143 -24.63 49.89 49.55
CA ARG A 143 -25.65 50.82 49.05
C ARG A 143 -27.03 50.46 49.59
N SER A 144 -27.45 49.21 49.47
CA SER A 144 -28.77 48.78 49.96
C SER A 144 -28.90 48.95 51.48
N ASN A 145 -27.84 48.68 52.24
CA ASN A 145 -27.84 48.89 53.69
C ASN A 145 -27.96 50.38 54.05
N TYR A 146 -27.16 51.24 53.40
CA TYR A 146 -27.21 52.69 53.58
C TYR A 146 -28.60 53.27 53.23
N PHE A 147 -29.17 52.93 52.08
CA PHE A 147 -30.50 53.39 51.66
C PHE A 147 -31.60 52.91 52.63
N ASN A 148 -31.53 51.67 53.12
CA ASN A 148 -32.46 51.16 54.13
C ASN A 148 -32.31 51.90 55.48
N LYS A 149 -31.09 52.29 55.88
CA LYS A 149 -30.83 53.07 57.10
C LYS A 149 -31.30 54.52 56.97
N CYS A 150 -31.13 55.16 55.80
CA CYS A 150 -31.71 56.48 55.52
C CYS A 150 -33.23 56.45 55.64
N ARG A 151 -33.88 55.50 54.96
CA ARG A 151 -35.34 55.36 55.04
C ARG A 151 -35.83 55.16 56.47
N LEU A 152 -35.17 54.32 57.26
CA LEU A 152 -35.54 54.11 58.67
C LEU A 152 -35.32 55.34 59.56
N VAL A 153 -34.43 56.27 59.17
CA VAL A 153 -34.32 57.59 59.81
C VAL A 153 -35.46 58.51 59.38
N GLU A 154 -35.80 58.52 58.09
CA GLU A 154 -36.93 59.31 57.53
C GLU A 154 -38.27 58.86 58.13
N ASP A 155 -38.57 57.56 58.11
CA ASP A 155 -39.78 56.95 58.69
C ASP A 155 -39.95 57.39 60.17
N ILE A 156 -38.87 57.34 60.97
CA ILE A 156 -38.88 57.71 62.40
C ILE A 156 -38.87 59.24 62.62
N GLU A 157 -38.34 60.05 61.71
CA GLU A 157 -38.48 61.51 61.75
C GLU A 157 -39.91 61.95 61.45
N GLU A 158 -40.63 61.24 60.56
CA GLU A 158 -42.07 61.46 60.35
C GLU A 158 -42.90 61.01 61.57
N GLU A 159 -42.64 59.83 62.14
CA GLU A 159 -43.30 59.39 63.39
C GLU A 159 -43.13 60.39 64.54
N ASN A 160 -41.91 60.88 64.79
CA ASN A 160 -41.67 61.88 65.83
C ASN A 160 -42.37 63.22 65.52
N LYS A 161 -42.46 63.60 64.24
CA LYS A 161 -43.13 64.85 63.80
C LYS A 161 -44.66 64.77 63.93
N LEU A 162 -45.23 63.55 63.89
CA LEU A 162 -46.64 63.28 64.18
C LEU A 162 -46.90 63.17 65.69
N ALA A 163 -46.00 62.57 66.46
CA ALA A 163 -46.14 62.34 67.90
C ALA A 163 -46.03 63.60 68.79
N PHE A 164 -45.66 64.76 68.24
CA PHE A 164 -45.48 66.03 68.95
C PHE A 164 -46.54 67.10 68.60
N GLN A 165 -47.73 66.69 68.14
CA GLN A 165 -48.91 67.59 68.03
C GLN A 165 -49.91 67.32 69.18
N ASP A 166 -50.08 68.30 70.06
CA ASP A 166 -51.12 68.33 71.10
C ASP A 166 -51.17 69.74 71.74
N PRO A 167 -52.28 70.17 72.38
CA PRO A 167 -53.68 69.78 72.17
C PRO A 167 -54.63 71.00 72.05
N GLU A 168 -55.83 70.84 71.48
CA GLU A 168 -56.99 71.63 71.94
C GLU A 168 -58.34 70.89 71.80
N ILE A 169 -59.24 71.13 72.76
CA ILE A 169 -60.64 70.63 72.88
C ILE A 169 -60.79 69.11 73.11
N SER A 170 -61.03 68.75 74.38
CA SER A 170 -61.48 67.42 74.86
C SER A 170 -63.00 67.47 75.19
N PRO A 171 -63.73 66.35 75.41
CA PRO A 171 -63.65 65.69 76.72
C PRO A 171 -63.87 64.15 76.78
N GLN A 172 -62.92 63.48 77.44
CA GLN A 172 -63.11 62.46 78.49
C GLN A 172 -64.12 61.30 78.33
N GLN A 173 -63.61 60.05 78.37
CA GLN A 173 -64.01 59.12 79.45
C GLN A 173 -62.92 58.08 79.80
N LYS A 174 -62.98 57.66 81.08
CA LYS A 174 -62.07 56.85 81.91
C LYS A 174 -61.90 55.40 81.38
N GLN A 175 -60.96 54.55 81.82
CA GLN A 175 -60.19 54.52 83.09
C GLN A 175 -58.89 53.66 82.99
N ASN A 176 -58.13 53.58 84.09
CA ASN A 176 -56.75 53.07 84.17
C ASN A 176 -56.52 51.54 83.95
N ILE A 177 -55.37 51.26 83.33
CA ILE A 177 -54.40 50.15 83.52
C ILE A 177 -54.72 49.12 84.64
N PRO A 178 -54.66 47.82 84.30
CA PRO A 178 -53.77 46.88 85.02
C PRO A 178 -52.77 46.15 84.10
N GLU A 179 -51.78 45.48 84.70
CA GLU A 179 -50.79 44.64 84.02
C GLU A 179 -51.42 43.37 83.42
N ILE A 180 -50.94 42.93 82.24
CA ILE A 180 -51.18 41.57 81.74
C ILE A 180 -49.88 40.78 81.80
N LYS A 181 -49.80 39.89 82.79
CA LYS A 181 -49.01 38.67 82.64
C LYS A 181 -49.75 37.78 81.65
N VAL A 182 -49.06 37.22 80.66
CA VAL A 182 -49.57 36.05 79.94
C VAL A 182 -49.05 34.82 80.67
N GLU A 183 -49.85 34.34 81.62
CA GLU A 183 -49.68 33.00 82.19
C GLU A 183 -50.19 31.96 81.16
N GLN A 184 -49.87 30.68 81.36
CA GLN A 184 -50.18 29.62 80.39
C GLN A 184 -51.66 29.23 80.47
N GLU A 185 -52.44 29.52 79.43
CA GLU A 185 -53.71 28.81 79.20
C GLU A 185 -53.48 27.67 78.20
N SER A 186 -53.94 26.48 78.58
CA SER A 186 -53.77 25.24 77.81
C SER A 186 -55.12 24.53 77.71
N ALA A 187 -55.73 24.66 76.53
CA ALA A 187 -56.88 23.90 76.07
C ALA A 187 -56.88 23.97 74.54
N GLU A 188 -56.38 22.92 73.89
CA GLU A 188 -56.49 22.77 72.43
C GLU A 188 -57.87 22.17 72.13
N ASP A 189 -58.75 22.95 71.50
CA ASP A 189 -59.89 22.42 70.76
C ASP A 189 -59.33 21.73 69.50
N GLU A 190 -58.80 20.51 69.64
CA GLU A 190 -58.28 19.72 68.52
C GLU A 190 -59.43 19.28 67.59
N GLU A 191 -59.64 20.06 66.51
CA GLU A 191 -60.58 19.74 65.43
C GLU A 191 -60.32 18.33 64.85
N PRO A 192 -61.35 17.54 64.50
CA PRO A 192 -61.16 16.21 63.89
C PRO A 192 -60.42 16.29 62.55
N LEU A 193 -59.41 15.44 62.35
CA LEU A 193 -58.60 15.43 61.12
C LEU A 193 -59.19 14.46 60.09
N GLU A 194 -59.49 14.98 58.90
CA GLU A 194 -59.76 14.18 57.71
C GLU A 194 -58.44 13.66 57.11
N ILE A 195 -58.32 12.34 56.92
CA ILE A 195 -57.15 11.68 56.33
C ILE A 195 -57.65 10.55 55.43
N GLY A 196 -57.49 10.70 54.11
CA GLY A 196 -57.93 9.70 53.13
C GLY A 196 -59.42 9.39 53.20
N ASP A 197 -60.26 10.39 52.95
CA ASP A 197 -61.73 10.29 52.85
C ASP A 197 -62.44 9.77 54.16
N GLU A 198 -61.72 9.54 55.27
CA GLU A 198 -62.25 9.26 56.63
C GLU A 198 -61.85 10.37 57.64
N THR A 199 -62.76 10.71 58.57
CA THR A 199 -62.50 11.66 59.67
C THR A 199 -62.16 10.95 60.98
N TYR A 200 -60.99 11.24 61.54
CA TYR A 200 -60.48 10.63 62.77
C TYR A 200 -60.49 11.61 63.95
N SER A 201 -60.82 11.10 65.14
CA SER A 201 -60.62 11.86 66.39
C SER A 201 -59.13 11.97 66.73
N PRO A 202 -58.70 12.96 67.53
CA PRO A 202 -57.28 13.12 67.90
C PRO A 202 -56.67 11.88 68.56
N GLU A 203 -57.44 11.16 69.39
CA GLU A 203 -57.01 9.88 69.97
C GLU A 203 -56.75 8.78 68.91
N GLN A 204 -57.53 8.76 67.83
CA GLN A 204 -57.33 7.84 66.71
C GLN A 204 -56.12 8.24 65.87
N VAL A 205 -55.95 9.53 65.56
CA VAL A 205 -54.77 10.07 64.87
C VAL A 205 -53.49 9.76 65.64
N LYS A 206 -53.50 9.98 66.96
CA LYS A 206 -52.42 9.61 67.90
C LYS A 206 -52.04 8.14 67.80
N LYS A 207 -53.04 7.24 67.78
CA LYS A 207 -52.83 5.80 67.62
C LYS A 207 -52.24 5.44 66.25
N ILE A 208 -52.74 6.04 65.17
CA ILE A 208 -52.24 5.84 63.79
C ILE A 208 -50.78 6.30 63.67
N LEU A 209 -50.46 7.50 64.15
CA LEU A 209 -49.09 8.05 64.12
C LEU A 209 -48.12 7.25 65.01
N SER A 210 -48.59 6.69 66.13
CA SER A 210 -47.78 5.83 67.00
C SER A 210 -47.40 4.52 66.31
N ASP A 211 -48.35 3.85 65.64
CA ASP A 211 -48.08 2.61 64.88
C ASP A 211 -47.24 2.88 63.62
N MET A 212 -47.45 4.03 62.94
CA MET A 212 -46.59 4.50 61.85
C MET A 212 -45.14 4.68 62.29
N LEU A 213 -44.88 5.42 63.39
CA LEU A 213 -43.53 5.67 63.90
C LEU A 213 -42.87 4.42 64.52
N GLY A 214 -43.66 3.40 64.87
CA GLY A 214 -43.16 2.09 65.29
C GLY A 214 -42.78 1.16 64.13
N ASN A 215 -43.59 1.14 63.06
CA ASN A 215 -43.47 0.17 61.97
C ASN A 215 -42.74 0.68 60.72
N ILE A 216 -42.73 1.99 60.46
CA ILE A 216 -42.01 2.61 59.34
C ILE A 216 -40.55 2.88 59.72
N LYS A 217 -39.61 2.57 58.82
CA LYS A 217 -38.17 2.74 59.08
C LYS A 217 -37.79 4.23 59.14
N LEU A 218 -37.23 4.63 60.27
CA LEU A 218 -36.61 5.95 60.48
C LEU A 218 -35.10 5.87 60.24
N GLY A 219 -34.56 6.80 59.45
CA GLY A 219 -33.12 6.90 59.16
C GLY A 219 -32.65 8.34 58.90
N GLU A 220 -31.42 8.46 58.40
CA GLU A 220 -30.78 9.74 58.05
C GLU A 220 -30.63 9.89 56.54
N THR A 221 -31.05 11.04 56.00
CA THR A 221 -30.92 11.39 54.57
C THR A 221 -29.99 12.60 54.41
N LYS A 222 -28.86 12.42 53.72
CA LYS A 222 -27.87 13.47 53.48
C LYS A 222 -28.04 14.08 52.08
N ILE A 223 -28.36 15.38 52.02
CA ILE A 223 -28.45 16.15 50.78
C ILE A 223 -27.16 16.98 50.61
N PRO A 224 -26.54 17.00 49.41
CA PRO A 224 -25.47 17.96 49.10
C PRO A 224 -25.91 19.40 49.35
N ILE A 225 -25.03 20.24 49.90
CA ILE A 225 -25.28 21.65 50.27
C ILE A 225 -26.28 21.84 51.44
N LEU A 226 -27.37 21.06 51.50
CA LEU A 226 -28.46 21.22 52.49
C LEU A 226 -28.30 20.43 53.80
N GLY A 227 -27.34 19.51 53.91
CA GLY A 227 -26.99 18.82 55.16
C GLY A 227 -27.68 17.47 55.39
N THR A 228 -27.59 16.94 56.61
CA THR A 228 -28.17 15.64 56.99
C THR A 228 -29.49 15.83 57.75
N TYR A 229 -30.58 15.32 57.17
CA TYR A 229 -31.90 15.29 57.77
C TYR A 229 -32.08 13.99 58.54
N HIS A 230 -32.47 14.10 59.80
CA HIS A 230 -32.70 12.97 60.70
C HIS A 230 -34.21 12.67 60.76
N ASN A 231 -34.60 11.49 61.25
CA ASN A 231 -35.99 11.03 61.29
C ASN A 231 -36.68 11.06 59.91
N THR A 232 -36.01 10.48 58.91
CA THR A 232 -36.47 10.40 57.52
C THR A 232 -36.89 8.99 57.12
N SER A 233 -37.91 8.88 56.27
CA SER A 233 -38.40 7.63 55.67
C SER A 233 -38.59 7.81 54.16
N ALA A 234 -38.50 6.74 53.38
CA ALA A 234 -38.76 6.80 51.94
C ALA A 234 -40.27 6.77 51.65
N GLY A 235 -40.71 7.40 50.56
CA GLY A 235 -42.13 7.43 50.15
C GLY A 235 -42.72 6.04 49.91
N THR A 236 -41.91 5.09 49.44
CA THR A 236 -42.29 3.67 49.29
C THR A 236 -42.69 3.02 50.62
N ASP A 237 -41.90 3.25 51.67
CA ASP A 237 -42.04 2.57 52.96
C ASP A 237 -43.30 3.07 53.70
N ILE A 238 -43.63 4.35 53.50
CA ILE A 238 -44.87 4.98 53.99
C ILE A 238 -46.09 4.42 53.25
N VAL A 239 -46.03 4.27 51.92
CA VAL A 239 -47.12 3.67 51.12
C VAL A 239 -47.32 2.18 51.42
N GLU A 240 -46.24 1.42 51.58
CA GLU A 240 -46.27 0.00 51.94
C GLU A 240 -46.94 -0.22 53.31
N TYR A 241 -46.70 0.68 54.27
CA TYR A 241 -47.42 0.69 55.54
C TYR A 241 -48.92 1.02 55.36
N ILE A 242 -49.25 2.12 54.67
CA ILE A 242 -50.65 2.57 54.48
C ILE A 242 -51.50 1.47 53.81
N GLN A 243 -50.94 0.77 52.82
CA GLN A 243 -51.61 -0.36 52.14
C GLN A 243 -51.83 -1.58 53.03
N ARG A 244 -51.01 -1.80 54.06
CA ARG A 244 -51.15 -2.94 54.98
C ARG A 244 -51.96 -2.63 56.24
N HIS A 245 -51.85 -1.42 56.78
CA HIS A 245 -52.39 -1.06 58.10
C HIS A 245 -53.62 -0.13 58.03
N MET A 246 -53.83 0.59 56.92
CA MET A 246 -54.97 1.50 56.73
C MET A 246 -55.90 1.09 55.57
N GLY A 247 -55.89 -0.20 55.19
CA GLY A 247 -56.87 -0.78 54.26
C GLY A 247 -56.87 -0.23 52.82
N SER A 248 -55.83 0.52 52.43
CA SER A 248 -55.83 1.26 51.17
C SER A 248 -55.89 0.36 49.93
N THR A 249 -56.95 0.52 49.13
CA THR A 249 -57.29 -0.35 47.99
C THR A 249 -56.50 -0.06 46.71
N SER A 250 -55.73 1.05 46.66
CA SER A 250 -54.90 1.41 45.51
C SER A 250 -53.66 2.21 45.92
N VAL A 251 -52.63 2.20 45.06
CA VAL A 251 -51.45 3.08 45.25
C VAL A 251 -51.86 4.55 45.27
N SER A 252 -52.75 4.96 44.36
CA SER A 252 -53.21 6.35 44.24
C SER A 252 -54.04 6.84 45.43
N TYR A 253 -54.66 5.94 46.20
CA TYR A 253 -55.35 6.29 47.46
C TYR A 253 -54.35 6.37 48.63
N ALA A 254 -53.37 5.45 48.70
CA ALA A 254 -52.27 5.58 49.66
C ALA A 254 -51.43 6.85 49.45
N GLU A 255 -51.28 7.32 48.21
CA GLU A 255 -50.63 8.59 47.91
C GLU A 255 -51.44 9.82 48.38
N ARG A 256 -52.78 9.75 48.43
CA ARG A 256 -53.60 10.80 49.08
C ARG A 256 -53.37 10.83 50.59
N ILE A 257 -53.46 9.68 51.26
CA ILE A 257 -53.21 9.57 52.71
C ILE A 257 -51.80 10.12 53.05
N GLY A 258 -50.79 9.80 52.24
CA GLY A 258 -49.45 10.38 52.38
C GLY A 258 -49.39 11.89 52.10
N GLN A 259 -50.21 12.41 51.19
CA GLN A 259 -50.37 13.85 50.95
C GLN A 259 -51.03 14.56 52.12
N ASP A 260 -52.05 13.96 52.73
CA ASP A 260 -52.78 14.52 53.88
C ASP A 260 -51.87 14.62 55.11
N LEU A 261 -51.01 13.61 55.33
CA LEU A 261 -49.96 13.67 56.36
C LEU A 261 -48.93 14.80 56.13
N VAL A 262 -48.69 15.19 54.88
CA VAL A 262 -47.87 16.37 54.56
C VAL A 262 -48.67 17.67 54.76
N THR A 263 -49.94 17.70 54.37
CA THR A 263 -50.85 18.86 54.53
C THR A 263 -51.08 19.22 56.00
N HIS A 264 -51.37 18.22 56.85
CA HIS A 264 -51.54 18.38 58.31
C HIS A 264 -50.24 18.64 59.07
N GLY A 265 -49.10 18.64 58.36
CA GLY A 265 -47.79 19.07 58.86
C GLY A 265 -46.99 17.99 59.59
N PHE A 266 -47.39 16.72 59.54
CA PHE A 266 -46.69 15.59 60.16
C PHE A 266 -45.46 15.15 59.35
N LEU A 267 -45.51 15.26 58.02
CA LEU A 267 -44.43 14.95 57.09
C LEU A 267 -43.94 16.19 56.33
N ARG A 268 -42.67 16.17 55.88
CA ARG A 268 -42.09 17.19 55.00
C ARG A 268 -41.16 16.55 53.96
N LEU A 269 -41.30 16.91 52.68
CA LEU A 269 -40.40 16.45 51.61
C LEU A 269 -38.96 16.96 51.81
N VAL A 270 -37.98 16.08 51.60
CA VAL A 270 -36.54 16.30 51.84
C VAL A 270 -35.78 16.25 50.52
N GLY A 271 -35.17 17.37 50.12
CA GLY A 271 -34.23 17.46 49.00
C GLY A 271 -34.80 18.06 47.70
N ASN A 272 -36.11 18.02 47.50
CA ASN A 272 -36.80 18.57 46.34
C ASN A 272 -37.69 19.76 46.72
N VAL A 273 -37.90 20.70 45.80
CA VAL A 273 -38.81 21.84 45.99
C VAL A 273 -40.23 21.42 45.61
N GLY A 274 -41.13 21.38 46.59
CA GLY A 274 -42.54 21.02 46.43
C GLY A 274 -43.14 20.51 47.74
N ASN A 275 -44.46 20.35 47.78
CA ASN A 275 -45.18 19.78 48.94
C ASN A 275 -45.92 18.49 48.59
N THR A 276 -45.58 17.88 47.44
CA THR A 276 -46.27 16.71 46.88
C THR A 276 -45.75 15.40 47.47
N PHE A 277 -46.65 14.57 47.98
CA PHE A 277 -46.35 13.20 48.34
C PHE A 277 -46.35 12.28 47.11
N ALA A 278 -45.43 11.31 47.04
CA ALA A 278 -45.32 10.37 45.93
C ALA A 278 -44.67 9.05 46.36
N ASN A 279 -45.18 7.93 45.82
CA ASN A 279 -44.65 6.59 46.04
C ASN A 279 -43.29 6.40 45.34
N SER A 280 -42.20 6.75 46.02
CA SER A 280 -40.85 6.70 45.45
C SER A 280 -39.78 6.42 46.51
N SER A 281 -38.93 5.43 46.25
CA SER A 281 -37.74 5.11 47.06
C SER A 281 -36.59 6.12 46.88
N LYS A 282 -36.79 7.16 46.06
CA LYS A 282 -35.87 8.30 45.88
C LYS A 282 -36.37 9.58 46.53
N MET A 283 -37.63 9.63 46.97
CA MET A 283 -38.22 10.76 47.67
C MET A 283 -38.26 10.44 49.16
N PHE A 284 -37.58 11.26 49.95
CA PHE A 284 -37.50 11.10 51.41
C PHE A 284 -38.40 12.13 52.09
N TYR A 285 -39.08 11.70 53.15
CA TYR A 285 -39.96 12.54 53.95
C TYR A 285 -39.46 12.54 55.39
N GLN A 286 -39.27 13.73 55.97
CA GLN A 286 -38.92 13.91 57.37
C GLN A 286 -40.18 13.97 58.22
N TRP A 287 -40.21 13.17 59.28
CA TRP A 287 -41.22 13.27 60.34
C TRP A 287 -40.97 14.52 61.17
N ARG A 288 -42.01 15.33 61.34
CA ARG A 288 -41.96 16.65 62.00
C ARG A 288 -42.20 16.50 63.51
N PRO A 289 -41.75 17.43 64.37
CA PRO A 289 -41.97 17.37 65.82
C PRO A 289 -43.43 17.07 66.21
N LYS A 290 -44.39 17.72 65.53
CA LYS A 290 -45.84 17.47 65.67
C LYS A 290 -46.22 15.98 65.61
N ALA A 291 -45.56 15.18 64.76
CA ALA A 291 -45.85 13.74 64.66
C ALA A 291 -45.39 12.96 65.91
N PHE A 292 -44.29 13.36 66.54
CA PHE A 292 -43.79 12.78 67.79
C PHE A 292 -44.59 13.28 69.00
N GLU A 293 -44.96 14.57 68.99
CA GLU A 293 -45.78 15.23 70.02
C GLU A 293 -47.21 14.64 70.06
N THR A 294 -47.94 14.63 68.93
CA THR A 294 -49.29 14.06 68.85
C THR A 294 -49.30 12.55 69.14
N SER A 295 -48.33 11.78 68.65
CA SER A 295 -48.25 10.33 68.93
C SER A 295 -47.82 9.99 70.37
N GLY A 296 -47.12 10.89 71.06
CA GLY A 296 -46.48 10.63 72.36
C GLY A 296 -45.23 9.75 72.28
N VAL A 297 -44.67 9.52 71.08
CA VAL A 297 -43.46 8.69 70.88
C VAL A 297 -42.21 9.56 71.04
N PRO A 298 -41.27 9.26 71.97
CA PRO A 298 -40.14 10.13 72.25
C PRO A 298 -39.10 10.17 71.11
N GLU A 299 -38.76 11.37 70.66
CA GLU A 299 -37.76 11.60 69.62
C GLU A 299 -36.35 11.16 70.06
N LYS A 300 -35.72 10.25 69.30
CA LYS A 300 -34.36 9.75 69.55
C LYS A 300 -33.29 10.73 69.08
N LYS A 301 -33.00 11.76 69.89
CA LYS A 301 -31.91 12.72 69.62
C LYS A 301 -30.54 12.07 69.75
N ALA A 302 -29.72 12.13 68.71
CA ALA A 302 -28.35 11.62 68.71
C ALA A 302 -27.39 12.63 69.37
N LEU A 303 -26.58 12.18 70.34
CA LEU A 303 -25.55 13.02 70.96
C LEU A 303 -24.34 13.21 70.02
N GLY A 304 -24.10 14.45 69.61
CA GLY A 304 -22.89 14.82 68.86
C GLY A 304 -21.63 14.68 69.71
N ARG A 305 -20.59 14.04 69.16
CA ARG A 305 -19.31 13.82 69.84
C ARG A 305 -18.33 14.95 69.49
N THR A 306 -17.90 15.72 70.49
CA THR A 306 -16.91 16.79 70.34
C THR A 306 -15.53 16.23 70.00
N PHE A 307 -14.77 16.94 69.16
CA PHE A 307 -13.33 16.73 68.97
C PHE A 307 -12.59 18.06 68.85
N SER A 308 -11.39 18.10 69.43
CA SER A 308 -10.54 19.29 69.60
C SER A 308 -9.30 19.27 68.71
N MET A 309 -8.78 20.46 68.37
CA MET A 309 -7.48 20.67 67.70
C MET A 309 -6.29 20.20 68.58
N PRO A 310 -5.13 19.84 67.99
CA PRO A 310 -4.06 20.80 67.58
C PRO A 310 -3.79 20.73 66.05
N GLY A 311 -3.11 21.66 65.35
CA GLY A 311 -1.85 22.37 65.62
C GLY A 311 -0.72 21.71 64.79
N THR A 312 0.20 22.37 64.07
CA THR A 312 0.62 23.79 63.95
C THR A 312 1.36 24.05 62.61
N GLY A 313 1.36 25.27 62.07
CA GLY A 313 2.25 25.70 60.96
C GLY A 313 1.82 27.02 60.29
N SER A 314 2.77 27.91 59.99
CA SER A 314 2.56 29.21 59.30
C SER A 314 2.84 29.09 57.79
N ASP A 315 2.47 30.01 56.87
CA ASP A 315 2.32 31.47 56.93
C ASP A 315 1.25 32.01 55.92
N SER A 316 1.14 33.34 55.82
CA SER A 316 0.35 34.15 54.85
C SER A 316 -1.11 34.51 55.20
N ALA A 317 -1.34 35.82 55.39
CA ALA A 317 -2.64 36.50 55.33
C ALA A 317 -2.99 36.84 53.84
N ASP A 318 -4.18 37.35 53.45
CA ASP A 318 -5.23 38.01 54.22
C ASP A 318 -6.64 37.89 53.55
N SER A 319 -7.68 37.75 54.39
CA SER A 319 -9.12 38.10 54.18
C SER A 319 -9.94 37.67 52.93
N PRO A 320 -11.29 37.66 53.01
CA PRO A 320 -12.15 37.29 54.15
C PRO A 320 -13.27 36.29 53.78
N VAL A 321 -13.75 35.53 54.77
CA VAL A 321 -15.06 34.83 54.71
C VAL A 321 -15.97 35.36 55.81
N VAL A 322 -16.39 36.61 55.66
CA VAL A 322 -17.45 37.23 56.49
C VAL A 322 -18.77 37.06 55.74
N GLY A 323 -19.60 36.10 56.14
CA GLY A 323 -20.80 35.77 55.35
C GLY A 323 -21.74 34.70 55.89
N THR A 324 -21.83 34.49 57.21
CA THR A 324 -22.91 33.69 57.85
C THR A 324 -23.03 33.95 59.36
N MET A 325 -21.93 34.26 60.06
CA MET A 325 -21.95 34.37 61.53
C MET A 325 -22.47 35.72 62.07
N SER A 326 -22.47 36.78 61.26
CA SER A 326 -22.86 38.13 61.69
C SER A 326 -24.36 38.29 61.97
N GLU A 327 -25.22 37.50 61.34
CA GLU A 327 -26.67 37.65 61.42
C GLU A 327 -27.27 37.09 62.72
N TYR A 328 -26.63 36.06 63.30
CA TYR A 328 -26.95 35.57 64.64
C TYR A 328 -26.33 36.44 65.75
N LEU A 329 -25.15 37.02 65.51
CA LEU A 329 -24.55 38.00 66.43
C LEU A 329 -25.35 39.30 66.52
N ALA A 330 -26.03 39.73 65.45
CA ALA A 330 -26.89 40.91 65.45
C ALA A 330 -28.09 40.84 66.42
N LYS A 331 -28.46 39.65 66.91
CA LYS A 331 -29.45 39.47 67.99
C LYS A 331 -28.84 39.31 69.38
N TRP A 332 -27.51 39.32 69.51
CA TRP A 332 -26.76 39.12 70.76
C TRP A 332 -25.74 40.25 70.99
N ASP A 333 -26.09 41.48 70.61
CA ASP A 333 -25.29 42.69 70.85
C ASP A 333 -25.33 43.14 72.32
N VAL A 334 -24.72 42.33 73.19
CA VAL A 334 -24.50 42.61 74.62
C VAL A 334 -23.31 43.57 74.83
N LEU A 335 -22.79 44.18 73.75
CA LEU A 335 -21.73 45.19 73.76
C LEU A 335 -22.24 46.64 73.63
N ASN A 336 -23.55 46.84 73.48
CA ASN A 336 -24.18 48.16 73.40
C ASN A 336 -24.27 48.91 74.77
N THR A 337 -23.17 48.95 75.51
CA THR A 337 -22.99 49.76 76.75
C THR A 337 -22.11 51.00 76.48
N SER A 338 -21.75 51.26 75.23
CA SER A 338 -20.80 52.34 74.86
C SER A 338 -21.34 53.77 75.04
N ARG A 339 -22.67 53.97 75.02
CA ARG A 339 -23.32 55.29 75.16
C ARG A 339 -24.68 55.16 75.87
N PRO A 340 -24.76 55.27 77.21
CA PRO A 340 -26.00 55.00 77.96
C PRO A 340 -27.11 56.06 77.78
N ASN A 341 -26.84 57.19 77.12
CA ASN A 341 -27.78 58.31 76.97
C ASN A 341 -28.11 58.66 75.50
N GLU A 342 -27.87 57.76 74.53
CA GLU A 342 -28.16 57.99 73.10
C GLU A 342 -29.63 57.65 72.78
N THR A 343 -30.41 58.58 72.21
CA THR A 343 -31.80 58.29 71.81
C THR A 343 -31.86 57.39 70.57
N ALA A 344 -32.99 56.70 70.36
CA ALA A 344 -33.17 55.82 69.20
C ALA A 344 -32.95 56.54 67.86
N ALA A 345 -33.42 57.79 67.74
CA ALA A 345 -33.22 58.61 66.54
C ALA A 345 -31.75 59.04 66.35
N GLU A 346 -31.04 59.41 67.42
CA GLU A 346 -29.60 59.73 67.34
C GLU A 346 -28.76 58.50 66.97
N ARG A 347 -29.07 57.34 67.58
CA ARG A 347 -28.47 56.06 67.25
C ARG A 347 -28.63 55.73 65.77
N LEU A 348 -29.83 55.88 65.22
CA LEU A 348 -30.09 55.62 63.80
C LEU A 348 -29.40 56.62 62.88
N ARG A 349 -29.35 57.92 63.23
CA ARG A 349 -28.54 58.92 62.50
C ARG A 349 -27.03 58.68 62.59
N ARG A 350 -26.55 58.01 63.64
CA ARG A 350 -25.16 57.54 63.72
C ARG A 350 -24.94 56.30 62.85
N GLU A 351 -25.77 55.26 62.98
CA GLU A 351 -25.67 54.04 62.17
C GLU A 351 -25.83 54.33 60.66
N GLY A 352 -26.66 55.32 60.28
CA GLY A 352 -26.79 55.81 58.90
C GLY A 352 -25.52 56.48 58.38
N ARG A 353 -24.84 57.31 59.19
CA ARG A 353 -23.54 57.91 58.83
C ARG A 353 -22.43 56.87 58.76
N GLU A 354 -22.39 55.91 59.68
CA GLU A 354 -21.43 54.80 59.61
C GLU A 354 -21.66 53.92 58.38
N ALA A 355 -22.92 53.76 57.92
CA ALA A 355 -23.22 53.06 56.67
C ALA A 355 -22.82 53.87 55.43
N ASP A 356 -23.02 55.19 55.44
CA ASP A 356 -22.60 56.13 54.39
C ASP A 356 -21.07 56.16 54.21
N GLU A 357 -20.32 56.32 55.30
CA GLU A 357 -18.85 56.32 55.29
C GLU A 357 -18.29 54.99 54.76
N ARG A 358 -18.84 53.85 55.21
CA ARG A 358 -18.46 52.52 54.71
C ARG A 358 -18.83 52.33 53.24
N TYR A 359 -19.97 52.86 52.79
CA TYR A 359 -20.38 52.83 51.39
C TYR A 359 -19.44 53.68 50.52
N LYS A 360 -19.16 54.92 50.90
CA LYS A 360 -18.23 55.84 50.21
C LYS A 360 -16.82 55.26 50.08
N ALA A 361 -16.25 54.74 51.17
CA ALA A 361 -14.93 54.10 51.14
C ALA A 361 -14.91 52.86 50.21
N SER A 362 -15.99 52.07 50.21
CA SER A 362 -16.12 50.90 49.34
C SER A 362 -16.29 51.26 47.86
N VAL A 363 -16.94 52.39 47.55
CA VAL A 363 -17.03 52.96 46.20
C VAL A 363 -15.67 53.47 45.72
N GLN A 364 -14.93 54.20 46.55
CA GLN A 364 -13.57 54.66 46.22
C GLN A 364 -12.66 53.47 45.88
N LYS A 365 -12.67 52.42 46.72
CA LYS A 365 -11.93 51.17 46.46
C LYS A 365 -12.39 50.45 45.18
N LEU A 366 -13.66 50.53 44.82
CA LEU A 366 -14.14 49.92 43.57
C LEU A 366 -13.62 50.68 42.34
N ASP A 367 -13.56 52.01 42.36
CA ASP A 367 -13.05 52.80 41.23
C ASP A 367 -11.52 52.69 41.09
N GLU A 368 -10.80 52.59 42.21
CA GLU A 368 -9.37 52.22 42.25
C GLU A 368 -9.14 50.85 41.59
N MET A 369 -9.85 49.80 42.04
CA MET A 369 -9.78 48.45 41.45
C MET A 369 -10.26 48.39 39.99
N ARG A 370 -11.17 49.29 39.58
CA ARG A 370 -11.61 49.44 38.18
C ARG A 370 -10.48 50.02 37.33
N CYS A 371 -9.77 51.04 37.81
CA CYS A 371 -8.63 51.62 37.09
C CYS A 371 -7.49 50.59 36.96
N GLU A 372 -7.14 49.87 38.04
CA GLU A 372 -6.17 48.76 37.99
C GLU A 372 -6.58 47.66 36.99
N LEU A 373 -7.88 47.38 36.86
CA LEU A 373 -8.42 46.42 35.90
C LEU A 373 -8.33 46.95 34.46
N GLU A 374 -8.74 48.20 34.22
CA GLU A 374 -8.67 48.83 32.89
C GLU A 374 -7.22 48.96 32.39
N GLU A 375 -6.26 49.31 33.27
CA GLU A 375 -4.83 49.33 32.95
C GLU A 375 -4.26 47.94 32.66
N ALA A 376 -4.63 46.93 33.45
CA ALA A 376 -4.22 45.54 33.22
C ALA A 376 -4.78 45.00 31.89
N ILE A 377 -6.07 45.24 31.60
CA ILE A 377 -6.69 44.86 30.33
C ILE A 377 -5.99 45.55 29.16
N TYR A 378 -5.79 46.88 29.22
CA TYR A 378 -5.16 47.63 28.13
C TYR A 378 -3.73 47.17 27.83
N SER A 379 -2.93 46.90 28.88
CA SER A 379 -1.55 46.42 28.75
C SER A 379 -1.48 44.96 28.25
N HIS A 380 -2.32 44.06 28.77
CA HIS A 380 -2.39 42.67 28.30
C HIS A 380 -2.91 42.56 26.87
N LEU A 381 -3.91 43.36 26.46
CA LEU A 381 -4.39 43.39 25.07
C LEU A 381 -3.26 43.73 24.09
N ARG A 382 -2.42 44.73 24.41
CA ARG A 382 -1.20 45.07 23.63
C ARG A 382 -0.12 43.98 23.67
N PHE A 383 -0.12 43.07 24.63
CA PHE A 383 0.78 41.91 24.67
C PHE A 383 0.24 40.74 23.85
N LEU A 384 -1.06 40.45 23.95
CA LEU A 384 -1.75 39.41 23.20
C LEU A 384 -1.75 39.69 21.69
N GLU A 385 -1.90 40.95 21.28
CA GLU A 385 -1.77 41.38 19.88
C GLU A 385 -0.39 41.05 19.30
N ARG A 386 0.68 41.30 20.07
CA ARG A 386 2.06 40.91 19.71
C ARG A 386 2.21 39.38 19.66
N CYS A 387 1.61 38.65 20.61
CA CYS A 387 1.67 37.19 20.63
C CYS A 387 0.99 36.55 19.40
N GLU A 388 -0.17 37.06 18.96
CA GLU A 388 -0.85 36.57 17.75
C GLU A 388 -0.07 36.96 16.48
N LEU A 389 0.43 38.20 16.41
CA LEU A 389 1.26 38.65 15.28
C LEU A 389 2.56 37.83 15.16
N ASP A 390 3.16 37.39 16.28
CA ASP A 390 4.29 36.46 16.28
C ASP A 390 3.89 35.02 15.94
N ARG A 391 2.67 34.57 16.28
CA ARG A 391 2.12 33.28 15.84
C ARG A 391 1.97 33.22 14.32
N LEU A 392 1.41 34.27 13.73
CA LEU A 392 1.23 34.36 12.27
C LEU A 392 2.57 34.38 11.53
N LYS A 393 3.60 35.03 12.08
CA LYS A 393 4.99 34.92 11.59
C LYS A 393 5.54 33.51 11.72
N ALA A 394 5.40 32.87 12.89
CA ALA A 394 5.92 31.53 13.15
C ALA A 394 5.32 30.50 12.18
N ILE A 395 4.00 30.53 11.98
CA ILE A 395 3.31 29.67 10.99
C ILE A 395 3.86 29.90 9.57
N LYS A 396 4.06 31.17 9.17
CA LYS A 396 4.62 31.50 7.84
C LYS A 396 6.03 30.92 7.65
N THR A 397 6.90 31.03 8.66
CA THR A 397 8.25 30.44 8.64
C THR A 397 8.19 28.92 8.60
N VAL A 398 7.35 28.29 9.42
CA VAL A 398 7.17 26.82 9.48
C VAL A 398 6.69 26.23 8.16
N ILE A 399 5.80 26.92 7.44
CA ILE A 399 5.35 26.50 6.10
C ILE A 399 6.48 26.62 5.08
N LEU A 400 7.27 27.70 5.14
CA LEU A 400 8.46 27.88 4.31
C LEU A 400 9.47 26.74 4.55
N ASP A 401 9.87 26.52 5.80
CA ASP A 401 10.86 25.51 6.19
C ASP A 401 10.41 24.12 5.78
N PHE A 402 9.13 23.77 6.02
CA PHE A 402 8.54 22.51 5.57
C PHE A 402 8.64 22.32 4.05
N SER A 403 8.29 23.34 3.26
CA SER A 403 8.45 23.28 1.80
C SER A 403 9.92 23.14 1.38
N GLY A 404 10.84 23.81 2.08
CA GLY A 404 12.28 23.75 1.85
C GLY A 404 12.88 22.37 2.16
N THR A 405 12.46 21.72 3.25
CA THR A 405 12.97 20.39 3.64
C THR A 405 12.77 19.31 2.57
N ILE A 406 11.65 19.42 1.82
CA ILE A 406 11.32 18.55 0.69
C ILE A 406 12.06 19.03 -0.56
N SER A 407 11.98 20.33 -0.88
CA SER A 407 12.55 20.92 -2.10
C SER A 407 14.06 20.67 -2.23
N ASN A 408 14.80 20.72 -1.11
CA ASN A 408 16.25 20.47 -1.06
C ASN A 408 16.67 19.03 -1.42
N VAL A 409 15.72 18.09 -1.58
CA VAL A 409 15.99 16.69 -1.96
C VAL A 409 15.45 16.35 -3.36
N ILE A 410 14.58 17.19 -3.94
CA ILE A 410 14.02 16.98 -5.29
C ILE A 410 15.11 16.78 -6.36
N PRO A 411 16.22 17.56 -6.42
CA PRO A 411 17.27 17.33 -7.42
C PRO A 411 17.93 15.96 -7.31
N SER A 412 18.07 15.42 -6.08
CA SER A 412 18.62 14.08 -5.86
C SER A 412 17.63 12.99 -6.29
N LEU A 413 16.33 13.17 -6.03
CA LEU A 413 15.29 12.25 -6.51
C LEU A 413 15.20 12.26 -8.06
N GLN A 414 15.26 13.44 -8.68
CA GLN A 414 15.28 13.54 -10.14
C GLN A 414 16.47 12.79 -10.73
N ALA A 415 17.68 13.00 -10.18
CA ALA A 415 18.88 12.29 -10.63
C ALA A 415 18.73 10.76 -10.58
N THR A 416 18.08 10.19 -9.56
CA THR A 416 17.83 8.73 -9.52
C THR A 416 16.92 8.26 -10.65
N VAL A 417 15.95 9.07 -11.08
CA VAL A 417 15.04 8.74 -12.20
C VAL A 417 15.75 8.91 -13.54
N ASP A 418 16.51 9.99 -13.71
CA ASP A 418 17.29 10.26 -14.93
C ASP A 418 18.35 9.17 -15.15
N ASN A 419 19.04 8.71 -14.09
CA ASN A 419 19.97 7.57 -14.16
C ASN A 419 19.27 6.25 -14.54
N MET A 420 18.08 5.97 -13.99
CA MET A 420 17.30 4.79 -14.39
C MET A 420 16.91 4.80 -15.88
N MET A 421 16.62 5.98 -16.44
CA MET A 421 16.35 6.14 -17.86
C MET A 421 17.58 5.92 -18.76
N LEU A 422 18.80 6.15 -18.24
CA LEU A 422 20.05 5.83 -18.97
C LEU A 422 20.37 4.33 -18.96
N TYR A 423 20.02 3.59 -17.90
CA TYR A 423 20.36 2.16 -17.82
C TYR A 423 19.73 1.31 -18.94
N GLN A 424 18.55 1.67 -19.45
CA GLN A 424 17.95 0.97 -20.60
C GLN A 424 18.76 1.13 -21.90
N GLU A 425 19.48 2.25 -22.08
CA GLU A 425 20.34 2.49 -23.25
C GLU A 425 21.60 1.60 -23.24
N THR A 426 21.99 1.09 -22.07
CA THR A 426 23.12 0.16 -21.94
C THR A 426 22.79 -1.25 -22.46
N VAL A 427 21.50 -1.58 -22.65
CA VAL A 427 21.04 -2.90 -23.06
C VAL A 427 21.25 -3.12 -24.56
N GLN A 428 21.92 -4.21 -24.92
CA GLN A 428 22.22 -4.59 -26.30
C GLN A 428 21.63 -5.97 -26.62
N PRO A 429 20.36 -6.07 -27.06
CA PRO A 429 19.68 -7.37 -27.23
C PRO A 429 20.41 -8.32 -28.20
N LEU A 430 20.97 -7.80 -29.30
CA LEU A 430 21.78 -8.57 -30.25
C LEU A 430 23.22 -8.85 -29.75
N GLY A 431 23.69 -8.13 -28.72
CA GLY A 431 24.93 -8.42 -28.03
C GLY A 431 24.74 -9.57 -27.05
N ASP A 432 23.74 -9.47 -26.18
CA ASP A 432 23.42 -10.47 -25.17
C ASP A 432 22.98 -11.81 -25.80
N LEU A 433 22.24 -11.78 -26.93
CA LEU A 433 21.92 -13.00 -27.68
C LEU A 433 23.16 -13.67 -28.28
N ARG A 434 24.13 -12.89 -28.80
CA ARG A 434 25.41 -13.44 -29.29
C ARG A 434 26.23 -14.02 -28.14
N TYR A 435 26.37 -13.30 -27.03
CA TYR A 435 27.03 -13.79 -25.83
C TYR A 435 26.40 -15.10 -25.32
N LEU A 436 25.07 -15.20 -25.31
CA LEU A 436 24.35 -16.42 -24.92
C LEU A 436 24.66 -17.58 -25.88
N LEU A 437 24.61 -17.34 -27.18
CA LEU A 437 24.93 -18.35 -28.18
C LEU A 437 26.41 -18.79 -28.10
N GLU A 438 27.34 -17.84 -28.01
CA GLU A 438 28.78 -18.11 -27.94
C GLU A 438 29.15 -18.88 -26.66
N SER A 439 28.60 -18.49 -25.51
CA SER A 439 28.90 -19.08 -24.20
C SER A 439 28.20 -20.42 -23.93
N TYR A 440 27.01 -20.65 -24.48
CA TYR A 440 26.14 -21.78 -24.09
C TYR A 440 25.70 -22.71 -25.23
N ARG A 441 26.12 -22.50 -26.49
CA ARG A 441 25.85 -23.45 -27.58
C ARG A 441 26.50 -24.82 -27.34
N THR A 442 25.76 -25.89 -27.62
CA THR A 442 26.15 -27.26 -27.31
C THR A 442 26.52 -28.12 -28.53
N GLY A 443 26.22 -27.66 -29.75
CA GLY A 443 26.48 -28.40 -31.00
C GLY A 443 25.79 -27.76 -32.21
N SER A 444 26.05 -28.27 -33.42
CA SER A 444 25.34 -27.89 -34.64
C SER A 444 24.21 -28.86 -35.01
N PHE A 445 23.38 -28.50 -35.99
CA PHE A 445 22.38 -29.41 -36.55
C PHE A 445 23.04 -30.50 -37.42
N THR A 446 23.49 -31.59 -36.76
CA THR A 446 23.99 -32.81 -37.42
C THR A 446 23.08 -34.00 -37.10
N PRO A 447 22.00 -34.22 -37.89
CA PRO A 447 21.06 -35.32 -37.67
C PRO A 447 21.71 -36.68 -37.88
N LYS A 448 21.50 -37.61 -36.93
CA LYS A 448 22.04 -38.98 -36.97
C LYS A 448 20.93 -39.96 -37.31
N VAL A 449 20.98 -40.50 -38.52
CA VAL A 449 19.99 -41.44 -39.04
C VAL A 449 20.36 -42.88 -38.66
N VAL A 450 19.39 -43.62 -38.14
CA VAL A 450 19.50 -45.08 -38.01
C VAL A 450 19.25 -45.71 -39.38
N VAL A 451 20.13 -46.65 -39.78
CA VAL A 451 20.03 -47.38 -41.05
C VAL A 451 19.61 -48.82 -40.78
N TYR A 452 18.83 -49.42 -41.68
CA TYR A 452 18.56 -50.85 -41.64
C TYR A 452 19.84 -51.65 -41.99
N GLU A 453 20.46 -52.25 -40.97
CA GLU A 453 21.64 -53.11 -41.12
C GLU A 453 21.24 -54.50 -41.63
N ASN A 454 21.16 -54.64 -42.96
CA ASN A 454 20.94 -55.93 -43.61
C ASN A 454 22.16 -56.85 -43.41
N TYR A 455 21.95 -58.05 -42.87
CA TYR A 455 23.00 -59.05 -42.60
C TYR A 455 23.89 -59.37 -43.83
N TYR A 456 23.36 -59.24 -45.04
CA TYR A 456 24.09 -59.48 -46.29
C TYR A 456 24.72 -58.21 -46.90
N ASN A 457 24.78 -57.10 -46.16
CA ASN A 457 25.28 -55.78 -46.59
C ASN A 457 24.60 -55.23 -47.86
N LYS A 458 23.34 -55.59 -48.08
CA LYS A 458 22.47 -54.94 -49.07
C LYS A 458 21.93 -53.63 -48.50
N VAL A 459 21.78 -52.61 -49.36
CA VAL A 459 21.28 -51.29 -48.94
C VAL A 459 20.17 -50.82 -49.89
N ASP A 460 19.30 -51.76 -50.22
CA ASP A 460 18.29 -51.62 -51.27
C ASP A 460 17.01 -50.93 -50.74
N ASP A 461 16.85 -50.87 -49.41
CA ASP A 461 15.63 -50.42 -48.71
C ASP A 461 15.66 -48.94 -48.26
N GLN A 462 16.84 -48.31 -48.22
CA GLN A 462 17.03 -46.99 -47.61
C GLN A 462 17.95 -46.08 -48.44
N THR A 463 17.63 -44.78 -48.48
CA THR A 463 18.38 -43.77 -49.27
C THR A 463 19.24 -42.88 -48.37
N PHE A 464 18.69 -42.42 -47.24
CA PHE A 464 19.29 -41.44 -46.33
C PHE A 464 19.97 -42.13 -45.13
N GLY A 465 21.05 -41.54 -44.61
CA GLY A 465 21.86 -42.13 -43.54
C GLY A 465 22.90 -43.16 -44.00
N VAL A 466 22.85 -43.57 -45.27
CA VAL A 466 23.71 -44.59 -45.86
C VAL A 466 25.10 -44.01 -46.19
N ASP A 467 26.18 -44.80 -46.01
CA ASP A 467 27.53 -44.41 -46.49
C ASP A 467 27.50 -44.12 -48.00
N LEU A 468 28.12 -43.01 -48.39
CA LEU A 468 28.07 -42.47 -49.75
C LEU A 468 28.54 -43.48 -50.81
N GLU A 469 29.53 -44.31 -50.49
CA GLU A 469 30.08 -45.35 -51.36
C GLU A 469 29.17 -46.59 -51.41
N ALA A 470 28.51 -46.95 -50.29
CA ALA A 470 27.51 -48.00 -50.26
C ALA A 470 26.30 -47.65 -51.17
N ARG A 471 25.77 -46.43 -51.06
CA ARG A 471 24.66 -45.94 -51.92
C ARG A 471 25.06 -45.89 -53.39
N ALA A 472 26.21 -45.30 -53.71
CA ALA A 472 26.70 -45.21 -55.10
C ALA A 472 26.95 -46.59 -55.74
N ARG A 473 27.45 -47.57 -54.95
CA ARG A 473 27.62 -48.97 -55.36
C ARG A 473 26.28 -49.65 -55.66
N ALA A 474 25.28 -49.49 -54.81
CA ALA A 474 23.92 -50.01 -55.05
C ALA A 474 23.31 -49.41 -56.33
N ASP A 475 23.48 -48.10 -56.52
CA ASP A 475 23.06 -47.34 -57.70
C ASP A 475 23.86 -47.67 -58.98
N ARG A 476 24.96 -48.43 -58.86
CA ARG A 476 25.94 -48.75 -59.93
C ARG A 476 26.54 -47.50 -60.62
N LYS A 477 26.64 -46.38 -59.90
CA LYS A 477 27.18 -45.10 -60.40
C LYS A 477 28.36 -44.60 -59.55
N ARG A 478 29.09 -43.60 -60.05
CA ARG A 478 30.17 -42.91 -59.31
C ARG A 478 29.67 -41.83 -58.34
N VAL A 479 28.43 -41.37 -58.53
CA VAL A 479 27.72 -40.41 -57.68
C VAL A 479 26.36 -41.04 -57.37
N PRO A 480 25.86 -41.00 -56.12
CA PRO A 480 24.51 -41.47 -55.79
C PRO A 480 23.44 -40.81 -56.65
N VAL A 481 22.46 -41.60 -57.09
CA VAL A 481 21.40 -41.14 -57.99
C VAL A 481 20.61 -40.00 -57.38
N ILE A 482 20.31 -40.06 -56.08
CA ILE A 482 19.63 -39.01 -55.32
C ILE A 482 20.29 -37.63 -55.48
N ILE A 483 21.63 -37.53 -55.44
CA ILE A 483 22.34 -36.26 -55.69
C ILE A 483 22.11 -35.81 -57.13
N THR A 484 22.34 -36.71 -58.11
CA THR A 484 22.22 -36.34 -59.53
C THR A 484 20.81 -35.92 -59.92
N THR A 485 19.76 -36.62 -59.45
CA THR A 485 18.38 -36.28 -59.79
C THR A 485 17.94 -34.97 -59.14
N LEU A 486 18.38 -34.68 -57.91
CA LEU A 486 18.10 -33.40 -57.26
C LEU A 486 18.80 -32.23 -57.98
N LEU A 487 20.09 -32.37 -58.31
CA LEU A 487 20.82 -31.33 -59.05
C LEU A 487 20.25 -31.08 -60.45
N THR A 488 19.91 -32.15 -61.20
CA THR A 488 19.30 -32.02 -62.53
C THR A 488 17.88 -31.42 -62.47
N TYR A 489 17.08 -31.77 -61.45
CA TYR A 489 15.77 -31.13 -61.24
C TYR A 489 15.91 -29.63 -61.00
N LEU A 490 16.84 -29.22 -60.11
CA LEU A 490 17.12 -27.80 -59.86
C LEU A 490 17.65 -27.09 -61.11
N ASP A 491 18.60 -27.68 -61.83
CA ASP A 491 19.13 -27.14 -63.11
C ASP A 491 18.01 -26.93 -64.15
N HIS A 492 17.01 -27.81 -64.21
CA HIS A 492 15.88 -27.71 -65.15
C HIS A 492 14.84 -26.65 -64.74
N HIS A 493 14.70 -26.36 -63.44
CA HIS A 493 13.66 -25.45 -62.91
C HIS A 493 14.17 -24.06 -62.49
N TYR A 494 15.49 -23.79 -62.53
CA TYR A 494 16.00 -22.42 -62.43
C TYR A 494 15.49 -21.46 -63.54
N PRO A 495 15.29 -21.88 -64.80
CA PRO A 495 14.72 -21.01 -65.83
C PRO A 495 13.31 -20.52 -65.49
N ASP A 496 12.51 -21.36 -64.81
CA ASP A 496 11.12 -21.08 -64.41
C ASP A 496 11.01 -20.02 -63.30
N LEU A 497 12.12 -19.69 -62.63
CA LEU A 497 12.16 -18.67 -61.59
C LEU A 497 12.35 -17.26 -62.18
N GLU A 498 11.51 -16.34 -61.70
CA GLU A 498 11.52 -14.92 -62.09
C GLU A 498 12.76 -14.20 -61.54
N GLY A 499 13.79 -14.10 -62.38
CA GLY A 499 14.99 -13.33 -62.11
C GLY A 499 16.05 -14.04 -61.26
N ASP A 500 17.24 -13.47 -61.27
CA ASP A 500 18.43 -14.09 -60.66
C ASP A 500 18.43 -14.04 -59.14
N GLU A 501 17.71 -13.09 -58.53
CA GLU A 501 17.49 -13.07 -57.08
C GLU A 501 16.68 -14.28 -56.61
N ALA A 502 15.61 -14.66 -57.32
CA ALA A 502 14.83 -15.85 -56.99
C ALA A 502 15.66 -17.14 -57.14
N ARG A 503 16.47 -17.24 -58.21
CA ARG A 503 17.40 -18.37 -58.45
C ARG A 503 18.44 -18.51 -57.36
N ARG A 504 19.06 -17.40 -56.93
CA ARG A 504 19.98 -17.34 -55.78
C ARG A 504 19.26 -17.67 -54.46
N GLY A 505 18.04 -17.19 -54.29
CA GLY A 505 17.20 -17.40 -53.11
C GLY A 505 16.96 -18.87 -52.77
N VAL A 506 16.86 -19.76 -53.77
CA VAL A 506 16.63 -21.22 -53.61
C VAL A 506 17.51 -21.86 -52.53
N TRP A 507 18.79 -21.48 -52.45
CA TRP A 507 19.74 -22.08 -51.52
C TRP A 507 19.83 -21.39 -50.16
N LEU A 508 19.48 -20.10 -50.10
CA LEU A 508 19.52 -19.29 -48.89
C LEU A 508 18.20 -19.27 -48.11
N HIS A 509 17.08 -19.62 -48.75
CA HIS A 509 15.77 -19.66 -48.10
C HIS A 509 15.72 -20.70 -46.96
N GLU A 510 15.23 -20.27 -45.79
CA GLU A 510 15.02 -21.11 -44.62
C GLU A 510 13.72 -21.91 -44.76
N VAL A 511 13.81 -23.08 -45.36
CA VAL A 511 12.68 -24.02 -45.48
C VAL A 511 12.38 -24.66 -44.11
N PRO A 512 11.12 -24.60 -43.63
CA PRO A 512 10.69 -25.35 -42.45
C PRO A 512 11.00 -26.85 -42.57
N LEU A 513 11.80 -27.38 -41.63
CA LEU A 513 12.31 -28.76 -41.66
C LEU A 513 11.21 -29.82 -41.83
N ALA A 514 9.98 -29.54 -41.39
CA ALA A 514 8.81 -30.41 -41.59
C ALA A 514 8.42 -30.60 -43.08
N GLN A 515 8.64 -29.61 -43.96
CA GLN A 515 8.44 -29.77 -45.41
C GLN A 515 9.53 -30.67 -46.01
N THR A 516 10.80 -30.41 -45.67
CA THR A 516 11.93 -31.25 -46.07
C THR A 516 11.75 -32.70 -45.60
N HIS A 517 11.26 -32.92 -44.38
CA HIS A 517 10.94 -34.25 -43.85
C HIS A 517 9.78 -34.93 -44.58
N LYS A 518 8.73 -34.20 -44.98
CA LYS A 518 7.63 -34.75 -45.81
C LYS A 518 8.13 -35.25 -47.16
N LEU A 519 8.98 -34.48 -47.83
CA LEU A 519 9.59 -34.90 -49.10
C LEU A 519 10.57 -36.07 -48.88
N ARG A 520 11.44 -36.00 -47.87
CA ARG A 520 12.36 -37.09 -47.46
C ARG A 520 11.63 -38.40 -47.24
N ALA A 521 10.46 -38.38 -46.60
CA ALA A 521 9.66 -39.59 -46.34
C ALA A 521 9.21 -40.29 -47.64
N LYS A 522 8.91 -39.54 -48.71
CA LYS A 522 8.53 -40.12 -50.02
C LYS A 522 9.72 -40.77 -50.74
N VAL A 523 10.92 -40.19 -50.63
CA VAL A 523 12.13 -40.65 -51.38
C VAL A 523 13.11 -41.51 -50.60
N ASN A 524 12.94 -41.68 -49.28
CA ASN A 524 13.78 -42.54 -48.45
C ASN A 524 13.32 -44.01 -48.50
N ASN A 525 13.47 -44.64 -49.66
CA ASN A 525 12.99 -45.99 -49.95
C ASN A 525 14.02 -46.85 -50.74
N GLY A 526 15.26 -46.38 -50.85
CA GLY A 526 16.37 -47.05 -51.54
C GLY A 526 16.30 -47.09 -53.07
N LYS A 527 15.22 -46.58 -53.67
CA LYS A 527 15.00 -46.53 -55.13
C LYS A 527 15.41 -45.18 -55.72
N THR A 528 15.47 -45.11 -57.05
CA THR A 528 15.60 -43.84 -57.77
C THR A 528 14.34 -42.98 -57.54
N PRO A 529 14.45 -41.72 -57.11
CA PRO A 529 13.30 -40.84 -56.96
C PRO A 529 12.75 -40.41 -58.34
N ALA A 530 11.42 -40.33 -58.46
CA ALA A 530 10.75 -39.77 -59.63
C ALA A 530 10.74 -38.23 -59.56
N MET A 531 10.92 -37.55 -60.69
CA MET A 531 10.90 -36.08 -60.74
C MET A 531 9.52 -35.50 -60.39
N GLU A 532 8.44 -36.22 -60.71
CA GLU A 532 7.06 -35.90 -60.30
C GLU A 532 6.93 -35.72 -58.77
N THR A 533 7.67 -36.49 -57.98
CA THR A 533 7.65 -36.42 -56.51
C THR A 533 8.29 -35.13 -55.97
N PHE A 534 9.12 -34.46 -56.77
CA PHE A 534 9.68 -33.14 -56.44
C PHE A 534 8.73 -32.00 -56.84
N ALA A 535 7.95 -32.17 -57.91
CA ALA A 535 6.95 -31.19 -58.37
C ALA A 535 5.77 -30.98 -57.40
N GLU A 536 5.58 -31.90 -56.43
CA GLU A 536 4.64 -31.72 -55.31
C GLU A 536 5.15 -30.72 -54.23
N PHE A 537 6.35 -30.16 -54.38
CA PHE A 537 6.99 -29.27 -53.41
C PHE A 537 7.64 -28.07 -54.10
N ASP A 538 7.89 -27.02 -53.33
CA ASP A 538 8.61 -25.83 -53.78
C ASP A 538 10.10 -26.12 -54.04
N ILE A 539 10.69 -25.40 -55.00
CA ILE A 539 12.09 -25.55 -55.43
C ILE A 539 13.09 -25.39 -54.24
N PRO A 540 12.92 -24.42 -53.31
CA PRO A 540 13.70 -24.36 -52.07
C PRO A 540 13.61 -25.64 -51.22
N THR A 541 12.45 -26.27 -51.05
CA THR A 541 12.31 -27.55 -50.33
C THR A 541 13.12 -28.67 -51.00
N VAL A 542 13.21 -28.69 -52.34
CA VAL A 542 14.04 -29.66 -53.07
C VAL A 542 15.53 -29.43 -52.85
N ALA A 543 15.99 -28.16 -52.84
CA ALA A 543 17.37 -27.82 -52.46
C ALA A 543 17.66 -28.11 -50.98
N SER A 544 16.69 -27.85 -50.09
CA SER A 544 16.73 -28.21 -48.67
C SER A 544 16.85 -29.72 -48.45
N LEU A 545 16.24 -30.54 -49.32
CA LEU A 545 16.40 -32.00 -49.29
C LEU A 545 17.83 -32.44 -49.59
N LEU A 546 18.51 -31.79 -50.55
CA LEU A 546 19.92 -32.07 -50.84
C LEU A 546 20.82 -31.60 -49.69
N LYS A 547 20.57 -30.43 -49.09
CA LYS A 547 21.24 -30.02 -47.83
C LYS A 547 21.06 -31.09 -46.75
N LEU A 548 19.83 -31.54 -46.48
CA LEU A 548 19.53 -32.55 -45.48
C LEU A 548 20.19 -33.91 -45.77
N TYR A 549 20.20 -34.36 -47.02
CA TYR A 549 20.90 -35.59 -47.42
C TYR A 549 22.39 -35.55 -47.05
N LEU A 550 23.06 -34.43 -47.30
CA LEU A 550 24.49 -34.25 -46.97
C LEU A 550 24.75 -34.07 -45.46
N HIS A 551 23.80 -33.50 -44.72
CA HIS A 551 23.82 -33.45 -43.26
C HIS A 551 23.66 -34.84 -42.61
N GLU A 552 22.84 -35.71 -43.20
CA GLU A 552 22.54 -37.05 -42.68
C GLU A 552 23.57 -38.14 -43.05
N LEU A 553 24.57 -37.84 -43.90
CA LEU A 553 25.66 -38.78 -44.20
C LEU A 553 26.48 -39.13 -42.92
N PRO A 554 26.89 -40.41 -42.74
CA PRO A 554 27.70 -40.84 -41.58
C PRO A 554 29.04 -40.12 -41.41
N ASP A 555 29.60 -39.59 -42.50
CA ASP A 555 30.77 -38.72 -42.56
C ASP A 555 30.51 -37.65 -43.63
N SER A 556 31.11 -36.47 -43.52
CA SER A 556 30.87 -35.37 -44.48
C SER A 556 31.48 -35.66 -45.87
N LEU A 557 31.04 -34.93 -46.91
CA LEU A 557 31.52 -35.13 -48.29
C LEU A 557 33.06 -35.14 -48.38
N VAL A 558 33.69 -34.15 -47.75
CA VAL A 558 35.10 -34.19 -47.36
C VAL A 558 35.16 -34.88 -45.99
N SER A 559 35.86 -36.01 -45.92
CA SER A 559 35.90 -36.85 -44.73
C SER A 559 36.44 -36.11 -43.51
N SER A 560 35.80 -36.28 -42.35
CA SER A 560 36.28 -35.76 -41.07
C SER A 560 37.68 -36.25 -40.69
N HIS A 561 38.21 -37.30 -41.32
CA HIS A 561 39.60 -37.73 -41.17
C HIS A 561 40.63 -36.68 -41.62
N VAL A 562 40.34 -35.92 -42.68
CA VAL A 562 41.24 -34.87 -43.20
C VAL A 562 40.98 -33.49 -42.56
N TYR A 563 40.06 -33.39 -41.59
CA TYR A 563 39.71 -32.12 -40.92
C TYR A 563 40.93 -31.41 -40.35
N GLU A 564 41.77 -32.09 -39.55
CA GLU A 564 42.97 -31.48 -38.95
C GLU A 564 44.03 -31.06 -39.99
N ILE A 565 44.10 -31.74 -41.13
CA ILE A 565 44.99 -31.35 -42.24
C ILE A 565 44.49 -30.03 -42.84
N ILE A 566 43.19 -29.94 -43.14
CA ILE A 566 42.54 -28.75 -43.70
C ILE A 566 42.59 -27.57 -42.72
N ARG A 567 42.38 -27.83 -41.43
CA ARG A 567 42.57 -26.89 -40.31
C ARG A 567 44.00 -26.34 -40.29
N SER A 568 45.02 -27.21 -40.37
CA SER A 568 46.42 -26.80 -40.44
C SER A 568 46.70 -25.95 -41.67
N ILE A 569 46.22 -26.34 -42.86
CA ILE A 569 46.37 -25.56 -44.10
C ILE A 569 45.83 -24.13 -43.91
N TYR A 570 44.59 -23.98 -43.43
CA TYR A 570 43.97 -22.67 -43.22
C TYR A 570 44.46 -21.87 -42.01
N THR A 571 45.35 -22.45 -41.21
CA THR A 571 46.03 -21.80 -40.08
C THR A 571 47.44 -21.37 -40.47
N THR A 572 48.19 -22.22 -41.19
CA THR A 572 49.57 -21.96 -41.61
C THR A 572 49.65 -21.09 -42.88
N SER A 573 48.75 -21.28 -43.86
CA SER A 573 48.79 -20.56 -45.15
C SER A 573 48.12 -19.17 -45.11
N ALA A 574 48.18 -18.47 -43.98
CA ALA A 574 47.52 -17.17 -43.77
C ALA A 574 48.31 -15.94 -44.29
N GLY A 575 49.43 -16.15 -44.99
CA GLY A 575 50.28 -15.09 -45.55
C GLY A 575 49.98 -14.72 -47.01
N PRO A 576 50.59 -13.64 -47.55
CA PRO A 576 50.26 -13.06 -48.86
C PRO A 576 50.64 -13.93 -50.08
N ALA A 577 51.43 -15.00 -49.91
CA ALA A 577 51.65 -16.02 -50.95
C ALA A 577 50.60 -17.16 -50.91
N GLY A 578 49.50 -16.96 -50.16
CA GLY A 578 48.61 -18.00 -49.66
C GLY A 578 48.09 -18.96 -50.71
N ASP A 579 47.40 -18.47 -51.73
CA ASP A 579 46.61 -19.30 -52.65
C ASP A 579 47.49 -20.25 -53.49
N SER A 580 48.60 -19.74 -54.00
CA SER A 580 49.58 -20.50 -54.81
C SER A 580 50.23 -21.65 -54.02
N ALA A 581 50.48 -21.45 -52.72
CA ALA A 581 50.95 -22.51 -51.83
C ALA A 581 49.82 -23.43 -51.30
N ARG A 582 48.60 -22.90 -51.16
CA ARG A 582 47.45 -23.58 -50.55
C ARG A 582 46.78 -24.56 -51.50
N VAL A 583 46.52 -24.17 -52.75
CA VAL A 583 45.78 -24.99 -53.72
C VAL A 583 46.46 -26.34 -54.01
N PRO A 584 47.80 -26.44 -54.18
CA PRO A 584 48.47 -27.74 -54.36
C PRO A 584 48.35 -28.67 -53.14
N VAL A 585 48.39 -28.12 -51.93
CA VAL A 585 48.24 -28.91 -50.70
C VAL A 585 46.78 -29.35 -50.48
N LEU A 586 45.81 -28.52 -50.89
CA LEU A 586 44.39 -28.91 -50.95
C LEU A 586 44.15 -30.01 -52.00
N GLN A 587 44.71 -29.91 -53.21
CA GLN A 587 44.67 -30.96 -54.23
C GLN A 587 45.22 -32.28 -53.68
N GLN A 588 46.39 -32.27 -53.03
CA GLN A 588 47.01 -33.45 -52.44
C GLN A 588 46.25 -34.00 -51.21
N THR A 589 45.52 -33.16 -50.49
CA THR A 589 44.69 -33.58 -49.34
C THR A 589 43.37 -34.20 -49.83
N LEU A 590 42.70 -33.57 -50.78
CA LEU A 590 41.45 -34.05 -51.36
C LEU A 590 41.65 -35.31 -52.23
N SER A 591 42.85 -35.55 -52.78
CA SER A 591 43.17 -36.77 -53.55
C SER A 591 43.15 -38.06 -52.70
N GLN A 592 43.18 -37.92 -51.38
CA GLN A 592 43.09 -39.03 -50.41
C GLN A 592 41.64 -39.50 -50.18
N LEU A 593 40.64 -38.70 -50.59
CA LEU A 593 39.24 -39.05 -50.48
C LEU A 593 38.86 -40.20 -51.44
N ARG A 594 37.81 -40.95 -51.09
CA ARG A 594 37.30 -42.00 -51.98
C ARG A 594 36.77 -41.36 -53.27
N LEU A 595 36.90 -42.06 -54.41
CA LEU A 595 36.52 -41.50 -55.72
C LEU A 595 35.02 -41.15 -55.82
N THR A 596 34.17 -41.80 -55.04
CA THR A 596 32.74 -41.43 -54.88
C THR A 596 32.56 -40.08 -54.20
N ASN A 597 33.32 -39.79 -53.14
CA ASN A 597 33.32 -38.50 -52.46
C ASN A 597 33.81 -37.39 -53.40
N ILE A 598 34.93 -37.62 -54.10
CA ILE A 598 35.49 -36.66 -55.08
C ILE A 598 34.46 -36.38 -56.19
N ALA A 599 33.85 -37.41 -56.79
CA ALA A 599 32.88 -37.23 -57.86
C ALA A 599 31.56 -36.58 -57.39
N SER A 600 31.12 -36.86 -56.16
CA SER A 600 29.91 -36.24 -55.58
C SER A 600 30.16 -34.77 -55.21
N LEU A 601 31.35 -34.45 -54.70
CA LEU A 601 31.77 -33.08 -54.43
C LEU A 601 31.94 -32.29 -55.74
N ASP A 602 32.58 -32.86 -56.76
CA ASP A 602 32.69 -32.30 -58.12
C ASP A 602 31.29 -32.02 -58.69
N ALA A 603 30.34 -32.96 -58.61
CA ALA A 603 28.97 -32.75 -59.07
C ALA A 603 28.27 -31.57 -58.38
N CYS A 604 28.36 -31.47 -57.05
CA CYS A 604 27.83 -30.34 -56.28
C CYS A 604 28.53 -29.02 -56.64
N MET A 605 29.87 -28.99 -56.68
CA MET A 605 30.63 -27.77 -56.98
C MET A 605 30.38 -27.27 -58.41
N ASN A 606 30.27 -28.14 -59.42
CA ASN A 606 29.90 -27.74 -60.78
C ASN A 606 28.52 -27.07 -60.85
N HIS A 607 27.55 -27.51 -60.04
CA HIS A 607 26.24 -26.88 -59.96
C HIS A 607 26.31 -25.51 -59.28
N PHE A 608 27.03 -25.41 -58.14
CA PHE A 608 27.16 -24.14 -57.42
C PHE A 608 27.96 -23.09 -58.16
N THR A 609 29.11 -23.43 -58.79
CA THR A 609 29.84 -22.46 -59.61
C THR A 609 29.01 -22.03 -60.80
N ARG A 610 28.36 -22.98 -61.53
CA ARG A 610 27.47 -22.62 -62.64
C ARG A 610 26.34 -21.68 -62.20
N LEU A 611 25.74 -21.89 -61.02
CA LEU A 611 24.72 -20.99 -60.50
C LEU A 611 25.27 -19.59 -60.20
N ILE A 612 26.47 -19.49 -59.61
CA ILE A 612 27.19 -18.22 -59.39
C ILE A 612 27.49 -17.52 -60.73
N ASP A 613 28.06 -18.25 -61.69
CA ASP A 613 28.47 -17.75 -63.01
C ASP A 613 27.25 -17.26 -63.81
N LEU A 614 26.19 -18.08 -63.93
CA LEU A 614 24.99 -17.76 -64.71
C LEU A 614 24.17 -16.62 -64.11
N THR A 615 24.14 -16.48 -62.78
CA THR A 615 23.43 -15.38 -62.10
C THR A 615 24.31 -14.15 -61.86
N SER A 616 25.57 -14.16 -62.33
CA SER A 616 26.59 -13.12 -62.08
C SER A 616 26.62 -12.69 -60.61
N ALA A 617 26.65 -13.67 -59.70
CA ALA A 617 26.39 -13.44 -58.29
C ALA A 617 27.49 -12.62 -57.60
N ASP A 618 27.06 -11.78 -56.68
CA ASP A 618 27.90 -10.89 -55.89
C ASP A 618 28.63 -11.62 -54.75
N GLU A 619 29.70 -11.02 -54.25
CA GLU A 619 30.49 -11.57 -53.15
C GLU A 619 29.67 -11.80 -51.87
N GLU A 620 28.64 -10.98 -51.57
CA GLU A 620 27.79 -11.18 -50.40
C GLU A 620 26.95 -12.47 -50.53
N TYR A 621 26.38 -12.73 -51.73
CA TYR A 621 25.75 -14.02 -52.02
C TYR A 621 26.73 -15.18 -51.87
N VAL A 622 27.94 -15.10 -52.43
CA VAL A 622 28.90 -16.21 -52.36
C VAL A 622 29.37 -16.46 -50.92
N VAL A 623 29.50 -15.42 -50.08
CA VAL A 623 29.77 -15.55 -48.64
C VAL A 623 28.60 -16.26 -47.93
N LYS A 624 27.35 -15.85 -48.19
CA LYS A 624 26.15 -16.49 -47.62
C LYS A 624 26.04 -17.96 -48.04
N LEU A 625 26.18 -18.26 -49.34
CA LEU A 625 26.10 -19.61 -49.89
C LEU A 625 27.20 -20.53 -49.35
N ALA A 626 28.45 -20.06 -49.30
CA ALA A 626 29.55 -20.83 -48.72
C ALA A 626 29.36 -21.09 -47.21
N THR A 627 28.72 -20.18 -46.48
CA THR A 627 28.37 -20.36 -45.07
C THR A 627 27.29 -21.43 -44.89
N VAL A 628 26.23 -21.41 -45.70
CA VAL A 628 25.15 -22.42 -45.67
C VAL A 628 25.65 -23.81 -46.05
N LEU A 629 26.60 -23.92 -46.98
CA LEU A 629 27.09 -25.21 -47.48
C LEU A 629 28.29 -25.78 -46.69
N ALA A 630 28.99 -24.98 -45.89
CA ALA A 630 30.14 -25.46 -45.12
C ALA A 630 29.83 -26.71 -44.25
N PRO A 631 28.72 -26.77 -43.47
CA PRO A 631 28.35 -27.97 -42.70
C PRO A 631 27.95 -29.18 -43.56
N CYS A 632 27.55 -28.98 -44.82
CA CYS A 632 27.30 -30.07 -45.77
C CYS A 632 28.60 -30.67 -46.33
N VAL A 633 29.65 -29.85 -46.47
CA VAL A 633 30.91 -30.22 -47.13
C VAL A 633 31.93 -30.81 -46.17
N LEU A 634 32.17 -30.18 -45.01
CA LEU A 634 33.17 -30.60 -44.02
C LEU A 634 32.65 -30.41 -42.59
N ARG A 635 32.67 -31.49 -41.79
CA ARG A 635 32.35 -31.48 -40.36
C ARG A 635 33.53 -32.02 -39.52
N PRO A 636 33.80 -31.49 -38.31
CA PRO A 636 34.73 -32.12 -37.38
C PRO A 636 34.15 -33.45 -36.87
N ARG A 637 35.01 -34.42 -36.55
CA ARG A 637 34.56 -35.74 -36.07
C ARG A 637 33.84 -35.68 -34.72
N CYS A 638 34.25 -34.76 -33.86
CA CYS A 638 33.63 -34.46 -32.58
C CYS A 638 33.51 -32.95 -32.46
N GLU A 639 32.31 -32.45 -32.14
CA GLU A 639 32.09 -31.03 -31.90
C GLU A 639 32.62 -30.62 -30.51
N THR A 640 33.31 -29.49 -30.48
CA THR A 640 33.89 -28.85 -29.28
C THR A 640 33.77 -27.34 -29.40
N SER A 641 33.84 -26.59 -28.30
CA SER A 641 33.75 -25.12 -28.30
C SER A 641 34.76 -24.48 -29.27
N LEU A 642 35.99 -24.99 -29.33
CA LEU A 642 37.02 -24.51 -30.25
C LEU A 642 36.65 -24.76 -31.72
N THR A 643 36.25 -25.98 -32.08
CA THR A 643 35.81 -26.29 -33.47
C THR A 643 34.52 -25.57 -33.87
N MET A 644 33.75 -25.06 -32.91
CA MET A 644 32.55 -24.24 -33.15
C MET A 644 32.87 -22.77 -33.50
N GLU A 645 34.10 -22.31 -33.28
CA GLU A 645 34.58 -20.97 -33.67
C GLU A 645 35.35 -20.98 -34.99
N GLU A 646 35.71 -22.17 -35.48
CA GLU A 646 36.59 -22.37 -36.62
C GLU A 646 35.92 -22.16 -37.98
N LYS A 647 36.35 -21.11 -38.68
CA LYS A 647 35.86 -20.77 -40.03
C LYS A 647 36.49 -21.61 -41.16
N HIS A 648 37.09 -22.78 -40.85
CA HIS A 648 37.85 -23.58 -41.81
C HIS A 648 36.97 -24.24 -42.88
N ALA A 649 35.81 -24.79 -42.51
CA ALA A 649 34.87 -25.36 -43.47
C ALA A 649 34.32 -24.30 -44.45
N TYR A 650 34.07 -23.07 -43.98
CA TYR A 650 33.72 -21.93 -44.82
C TYR A 650 34.84 -21.56 -45.81
N LYS A 651 36.09 -21.43 -45.32
CA LYS A 651 37.26 -21.16 -46.18
C LYS A 651 37.44 -22.24 -47.26
N LEU A 652 37.18 -23.52 -46.92
CA LEU A 652 37.22 -24.62 -47.89
C LEU A 652 36.18 -24.48 -49.00
N VAL A 653 34.92 -24.15 -48.67
CA VAL A 653 33.89 -23.97 -49.71
C VAL A 653 34.20 -22.76 -50.60
N ARG A 654 34.74 -21.67 -50.05
CA ARG A 654 35.25 -20.54 -50.84
C ARG A 654 36.34 -20.94 -51.83
N ASP A 655 37.37 -21.66 -51.41
CA ASP A 655 38.43 -22.13 -52.31
C ASP A 655 37.89 -23.14 -53.35
N LEU A 656 36.95 -24.00 -52.97
CA LEU A 656 36.31 -24.96 -53.88
C LEU A 656 35.43 -24.29 -54.94
N PHE A 657 34.93 -23.08 -54.71
CA PHE A 657 34.31 -22.25 -55.74
C PHE A 657 35.37 -21.55 -56.61
N VAL A 658 36.27 -20.77 -56.02
CA VAL A 658 37.22 -19.91 -56.75
C VAL A 658 38.26 -20.70 -57.55
N HIS A 659 38.72 -21.84 -57.04
CA HIS A 659 39.75 -22.67 -57.67
C HIS A 659 39.21 -23.99 -58.22
N LYS A 660 37.88 -24.09 -58.41
CA LYS A 660 37.13 -25.26 -58.85
C LYS A 660 37.82 -26.07 -59.96
N ASP A 661 38.07 -25.46 -61.13
CA ASP A 661 38.63 -26.21 -62.26
C ASP A 661 40.10 -26.61 -62.06
N SER A 662 40.88 -25.81 -61.33
CA SER A 662 42.25 -26.19 -60.94
C SER A 662 42.25 -27.40 -60.00
N ILE A 663 41.42 -27.37 -58.96
CA ILE A 663 41.32 -28.46 -57.97
C ILE A 663 40.79 -29.74 -58.64
N PHE A 664 39.63 -29.69 -59.31
CA PHE A 664 39.00 -30.90 -59.83
C PHE A 664 39.66 -31.47 -61.07
N SER A 665 40.32 -30.68 -61.93
CA SER A 665 41.12 -31.23 -63.03
C SER A 665 42.32 -32.02 -62.54
N GLU A 666 43.00 -31.54 -61.49
CA GLU A 666 44.11 -32.27 -60.88
C GLU A 666 43.63 -33.53 -60.17
N LEU A 667 42.53 -33.46 -59.40
CA LEU A 667 41.93 -34.64 -58.78
C LEU A 667 41.52 -35.70 -59.82
N LYS A 668 41.03 -35.29 -60.99
CA LYS A 668 40.75 -36.18 -62.12
C LYS A 668 42.04 -36.84 -62.63
N ARG A 669 43.13 -36.07 -62.84
CA ARG A 669 44.47 -36.57 -63.24
C ARG A 669 45.07 -37.55 -62.23
N LEU A 670 45.06 -37.21 -60.95
CA LEU A 670 45.57 -38.08 -59.88
C LEU A 670 44.73 -39.36 -59.74
N SER A 671 43.39 -39.28 -59.90
CA SER A 671 42.51 -40.45 -59.80
C SER A 671 42.74 -41.47 -60.92
N THR A 672 43.06 -41.03 -62.14
CA THR A 672 43.36 -41.94 -63.27
C THR A 672 44.74 -42.57 -63.13
N MET A 673 45.76 -41.79 -62.73
CA MET A 673 47.10 -42.32 -62.43
C MET A 673 47.06 -43.37 -61.29
N ASN A 674 46.38 -43.06 -60.18
CA ASN A 674 46.21 -44.00 -59.05
C ASN A 674 45.33 -45.22 -59.39
N SER A 675 44.57 -45.19 -60.49
CA SER A 675 43.82 -46.36 -61.00
C SER A 675 44.68 -47.24 -61.91
N ALA A 676 45.56 -46.64 -62.73
CA ALA A 676 46.40 -47.35 -63.69
C ALA A 676 47.44 -48.29 -63.03
N GLY A 677 47.94 -47.94 -61.84
CA GLY A 677 48.93 -48.76 -61.11
C GLY A 677 48.38 -50.05 -60.48
N SER A 678 47.05 -50.25 -60.43
CA SER A 678 46.43 -51.24 -59.53
C SER A 678 46.25 -52.66 -60.10
N ILE A 679 46.91 -53.02 -61.20
CA ILE A 679 46.70 -54.32 -61.91
C ILE A 679 47.56 -55.46 -61.34
N LYS A 680 48.60 -55.18 -60.53
CA LYS A 680 49.36 -56.20 -59.78
C LYS A 680 49.65 -55.72 -58.35
N GLY A 681 49.03 -56.37 -57.36
CA GLY A 681 49.27 -56.11 -55.94
C GLY A 681 47.97 -56.10 -55.12
N SER A 682 47.64 -57.24 -54.50
CA SER A 682 46.58 -57.28 -53.49
C SER A 682 47.14 -56.89 -52.12
N GLN A 683 46.27 -56.42 -51.23
CA GLN A 683 46.56 -56.15 -49.80
C GLN A 683 47.62 -55.09 -49.48
N ASN A 684 47.33 -53.80 -49.74
CA ASN A 684 47.68 -52.70 -48.82
C ASN A 684 47.00 -51.36 -49.17
N ARG A 685 45.68 -51.29 -48.99
CA ARG A 685 45.00 -50.03 -48.63
C ARG A 685 44.48 -50.17 -47.20
N PRO A 686 44.57 -49.13 -46.35
CA PRO A 686 43.88 -49.16 -45.07
C PRO A 686 42.38 -49.31 -45.34
N ARG A 687 41.78 -50.41 -44.87
CA ARG A 687 40.32 -50.49 -44.76
C ARG A 687 39.93 -49.34 -43.82
N ALA A 688 38.95 -48.54 -44.21
CA ALA A 688 38.35 -47.60 -43.26
C ALA A 688 37.96 -48.40 -42.02
N ILE A 689 38.36 -47.94 -40.83
CA ILE A 689 37.95 -48.58 -39.58
C ILE A 689 36.44 -48.45 -39.54
N SER A 690 35.76 -49.58 -39.74
CA SER A 690 34.30 -49.62 -39.74
C SER A 690 33.80 -49.08 -38.41
N THR A 691 32.81 -48.19 -38.45
CA THR A 691 32.11 -47.68 -37.26
C THR A 691 31.14 -48.75 -36.76
N ASP A 692 31.72 -49.89 -36.40
CA ASP A 692 31.06 -51.17 -36.24
C ASP A 692 30.77 -51.44 -34.76
N GLU A 693 29.53 -51.83 -34.46
CA GLU A 693 29.12 -52.29 -33.14
C GLU A 693 29.92 -53.53 -32.71
N SER A 694 30.47 -54.30 -33.66
CA SER A 694 31.40 -55.41 -33.39
C SER A 694 32.68 -54.95 -32.68
N ASN A 695 33.22 -53.77 -33.00
CA ASN A 695 34.39 -53.22 -32.31
C ASN A 695 34.03 -52.69 -30.92
N ARG A 696 32.81 -52.17 -30.72
CA ARG A 696 32.31 -51.85 -29.37
C ARG A 696 32.18 -53.12 -28.53
N LYS A 697 31.63 -54.21 -29.09
CA LYS A 697 31.51 -55.49 -28.40
C LYS A 697 32.89 -56.10 -28.13
N ALA A 698 33.78 -56.12 -29.11
CA ALA A 698 35.16 -56.62 -28.98
C ALA A 698 35.93 -55.85 -27.91
N HIS A 699 35.95 -54.52 -27.92
CA HIS A 699 36.62 -53.74 -26.87
C HIS A 699 35.92 -53.82 -25.51
N MET A 700 34.60 -54.04 -25.45
CA MET A 700 33.92 -54.30 -24.18
C MET A 700 34.31 -55.67 -23.61
N GLU A 701 34.38 -56.69 -24.47
CA GLU A 701 34.73 -58.08 -24.14
C GLU A 701 36.22 -58.24 -23.83
N GLU A 702 37.10 -57.52 -24.54
CA GLU A 702 38.53 -57.34 -24.27
C GLU A 702 38.77 -56.60 -22.96
N ARG A 703 38.04 -55.49 -22.70
CA ARG A 703 38.09 -54.80 -21.40
C ARG A 703 37.57 -55.70 -20.27
N ASN A 704 36.54 -56.50 -20.51
CA ASN A 704 36.01 -57.43 -19.51
C ASN A 704 36.97 -58.60 -19.26
N ARG A 705 37.62 -59.12 -20.32
CA ARG A 705 38.68 -60.14 -20.25
C ARG A 705 39.90 -59.62 -19.50
N ALA A 706 40.36 -58.40 -19.79
CA ALA A 706 41.42 -57.74 -19.05
C ALA A 706 41.04 -57.45 -17.59
N LEU A 707 39.76 -57.17 -17.29
CA LEU A 707 39.26 -57.08 -15.92
C LEU A 707 39.26 -58.44 -15.19
N LEU A 708 38.88 -59.53 -15.86
CA LEU A 708 38.96 -60.89 -15.31
C LEU A 708 40.42 -61.33 -15.08
N GLU A 709 41.30 -61.08 -16.04
CA GLU A 709 42.74 -61.38 -15.97
C GLU A 709 43.41 -60.60 -14.81
N LYS A 710 43.07 -59.30 -14.70
CA LYS A 710 43.55 -58.43 -13.61
C LYS A 710 42.89 -58.72 -12.25
N ALA A 711 41.73 -59.39 -12.22
CA ALA A 711 41.12 -59.93 -11.01
C ALA A 711 41.71 -61.31 -10.60
N GLY A 712 42.25 -62.08 -11.55
CA GLY A 712 42.91 -63.36 -11.28
C GLY A 712 44.30 -63.23 -10.64
N SER A 713 45.04 -62.16 -10.95
CA SER A 713 46.41 -61.95 -10.44
C SER A 713 46.46 -61.22 -9.09
N GLY A 714 46.08 -61.93 -8.01
CA GLY A 714 46.12 -61.39 -6.65
C GLY A 714 47.51 -61.37 -5.98
N ARG A 715 47.76 -60.33 -5.17
CA ARG A 715 48.88 -60.12 -4.20
C ARG A 715 50.23 -59.57 -4.71
N SER A 716 50.39 -58.25 -4.59
CA SER A 716 51.56 -57.62 -3.94
C SER A 716 51.20 -56.22 -3.44
N ARG A 717 51.99 -55.63 -2.51
CA ARG A 717 51.59 -54.46 -1.70
C ARG A 717 52.77 -53.54 -1.38
N ALA A 718 52.72 -52.30 -1.85
CA ALA A 718 53.58 -51.18 -1.45
C ALA A 718 52.80 -49.85 -1.69
N THR A 719 52.38 -49.07 -0.67
CA THR A 719 53.14 -48.17 0.23
C THR A 719 53.78 -46.96 -0.47
N SER A 720 53.06 -45.84 -0.47
CA SER A 720 53.60 -44.50 -0.79
C SER A 720 54.18 -43.84 0.48
N PRO A 721 55.31 -43.12 0.41
CA PRO A 721 55.92 -42.46 1.56
C PRO A 721 55.22 -41.13 1.94
N ALA A 722 55.46 -40.66 3.17
CA ALA A 722 54.85 -39.47 3.77
C ALA A 722 55.63 -38.17 3.49
N PRO A 723 54.98 -36.98 3.58
CA PRO A 723 55.62 -35.67 3.33
C PRO A 723 56.35 -35.09 4.57
N SER A 724 57.29 -34.17 4.34
CA SER A 724 57.98 -33.37 5.37
C SER A 724 58.59 -32.06 4.80
N PRO A 725 58.88 -31.02 5.61
CA PRO A 725 58.37 -29.68 5.28
C PRO A 725 59.36 -28.49 5.36
N ARG A 726 58.82 -27.27 5.13
CA ARG A 726 59.43 -25.90 5.21
C ARG A 726 60.18 -25.49 3.92
N ALA A 727 60.29 -24.21 3.54
CA ALA A 727 60.21 -22.96 4.32
C ALA A 727 59.48 -21.78 3.62
N SER A 728 59.41 -20.62 4.28
CA SER A 728 58.68 -19.40 3.86
C SER A 728 59.50 -18.45 2.97
N HIS A 729 58.84 -17.57 2.20
CA HIS A 729 59.21 -16.15 2.12
C HIS A 729 58.00 -15.25 1.76
N ARG A 730 58.19 -13.91 1.77
CA ARG A 730 57.14 -12.86 1.72
C ARG A 730 57.10 -12.09 0.40
N ARG A 731 55.89 -11.68 -0.01
CA ARG A 731 55.55 -10.55 -0.93
C ARG A 731 56.06 -10.69 -2.38
N ASP A 732 55.52 -9.99 -3.40
CA ASP A 732 54.63 -8.81 -3.39
C ASP A 732 53.45 -8.91 -4.41
N ARG A 733 52.97 -7.77 -4.93
CA ARG A 733 51.63 -7.46 -5.49
C ARG A 733 51.60 -7.29 -7.02
N SER A 734 50.68 -7.94 -7.75
CA SER A 734 50.02 -7.35 -8.95
C SER A 734 48.79 -8.13 -9.47
N VAL A 735 47.97 -7.41 -10.22
CA VAL A 735 46.69 -7.71 -10.90
C VAL A 735 46.83 -8.62 -12.13
N GLY A 736 45.81 -9.45 -12.43
CA GLY A 736 45.43 -9.79 -13.82
C GLY A 736 45.06 -11.26 -14.10
N GLY A 737 43.88 -11.49 -14.71
CA GLY A 737 43.50 -12.77 -15.35
C GLY A 737 42.14 -13.35 -14.92
N PRO A 738 41.19 -13.60 -15.85
CA PRO A 738 39.95 -14.33 -15.58
C PRO A 738 40.09 -15.83 -15.91
N GLU A 739 39.87 -16.73 -14.94
CA GLU A 739 39.76 -18.18 -15.18
C GLU A 739 38.29 -18.64 -15.11
N THR A 740 37.65 -18.83 -16.27
CA THR A 740 36.30 -19.41 -16.41
C THR A 740 36.32 -20.94 -16.22
N ARG A 741 36.60 -21.40 -15.00
CA ARG A 741 36.69 -22.84 -14.69
C ARG A 741 35.35 -23.44 -14.24
N PHE A 742 34.70 -24.19 -15.15
CA PHE A 742 33.41 -24.86 -14.95
C PHE A 742 33.31 -25.70 -13.64
N PRO A 743 32.32 -25.41 -12.76
CA PRO A 743 31.94 -26.31 -11.68
C PRO A 743 30.91 -27.35 -12.18
N ILE A 744 31.37 -28.54 -12.57
CA ILE A 744 30.48 -29.63 -13.00
C ILE A 744 29.72 -30.20 -11.81
N SER A 745 28.47 -29.78 -11.63
CA SER A 745 27.54 -30.38 -10.65
C SER A 745 26.98 -31.71 -11.15
N THR A 746 27.66 -32.80 -10.82
CA THR A 746 27.12 -34.16 -10.93
C THR A 746 26.48 -34.60 -9.63
N ASN A 747 25.15 -34.68 -9.57
CA ASN A 747 24.41 -35.33 -8.50
C ASN A 747 23.07 -35.87 -9.02
N LEU A 748 23.10 -37.09 -9.59
CA LEU A 748 21.90 -37.80 -10.07
C LEU A 748 22.11 -39.32 -9.94
N THR A 749 22.17 -39.81 -8.69
CA THR A 749 22.21 -41.26 -8.38
C THR A 749 21.42 -41.56 -7.10
N SER A 750 20.43 -42.44 -7.20
CA SER A 750 19.71 -43.00 -6.05
C SER A 750 20.49 -44.18 -5.46
N PRO A 751 20.78 -44.21 -4.14
CA PRO A 751 21.48 -45.34 -3.53
C PRO A 751 20.52 -46.37 -2.91
N THR A 752 20.20 -47.44 -3.66
CA THR A 752 19.59 -48.67 -3.09
C THR A 752 20.62 -49.46 -2.29
N SER A 753 20.34 -49.75 -1.01
CA SER A 753 21.12 -50.67 -0.15
C SER A 753 20.28 -51.09 1.10
N PRO A 754 20.72 -52.03 1.96
CA PRO A 754 20.70 -53.47 1.67
C PRO A 754 19.99 -54.30 2.78
N PRO A 755 19.74 -55.62 2.59
CA PRO A 755 18.99 -56.44 3.56
C PRO A 755 19.87 -57.31 4.50
N GLN A 756 19.60 -57.30 5.82
CA GLN A 756 19.16 -58.49 6.62
C GLN A 756 19.20 -58.34 8.17
N LYS A 757 18.10 -58.78 8.81
CA LYS A 757 17.98 -59.50 10.11
C LYS A 757 18.51 -58.88 11.43
N LYS A 758 17.57 -58.55 12.34
CA LYS A 758 17.29 -59.33 13.59
C LYS A 758 15.96 -58.91 14.26
N ARG A 759 15.57 -59.63 15.33
CA ARG A 759 14.29 -59.55 16.10
C ARG A 759 14.25 -58.26 16.97
N THR A 760 13.12 -57.71 17.44
CA THR A 760 12.01 -58.34 18.23
C THR A 760 10.66 -57.54 18.15
N SER A 761 9.61 -58.11 18.76
CA SER A 761 8.23 -57.60 19.02
C SER A 761 8.18 -56.18 19.64
N PHE A 762 7.10 -55.38 19.57
CA PHE A 762 5.66 -55.68 19.66
C PHE A 762 4.78 -54.79 18.72
N GLY A 763 3.49 -55.13 18.58
CA GLY A 763 2.44 -54.29 17.94
C GLY A 763 1.50 -53.64 18.98
N PRO A 764 0.22 -53.30 18.67
CA PRO A 764 -0.54 -53.51 17.42
C PRO A 764 -0.31 -52.35 16.40
N VAL A 765 -1.20 -51.80 15.55
CA VAL A 765 -2.67 -51.86 15.33
C VAL A 765 -3.01 -51.74 13.82
N LEU A 766 -4.31 -51.72 13.47
CA LEU A 766 -4.92 -51.64 12.13
C LEU A 766 -6.05 -50.57 12.13
N PRO A 767 -6.79 -50.29 11.01
CA PRO A 767 -6.70 -50.82 9.64
C PRO A 767 -6.65 -49.75 8.50
N LYS A 768 -6.29 -50.18 7.28
CA LYS A 768 -6.86 -49.64 6.02
C LYS A 768 -6.73 -50.62 4.84
N ARG A 769 -7.88 -51.12 4.36
CA ARG A 769 -8.17 -51.87 3.11
C ARG A 769 -9.68 -51.68 2.84
N THR A 770 -10.26 -51.89 1.66
CA THR A 770 -9.85 -52.59 0.42
C THR A 770 -9.97 -51.70 -0.83
N SER A 771 -9.73 -52.28 -2.02
CA SER A 771 -10.01 -51.71 -3.34
C SER A 771 -10.80 -52.72 -4.19
N LEU A 772 -11.62 -52.22 -5.11
CA LEU A 772 -12.30 -52.89 -6.24
C LEU A 772 -13.24 -54.09 -5.96
N ASP A 773 -14.47 -53.99 -6.48
CA ASP A 773 -15.06 -55.02 -7.36
C ASP A 773 -16.15 -54.38 -8.25
N VAL A 774 -16.31 -54.84 -9.50
CA VAL A 774 -17.17 -54.20 -10.54
C VAL A 774 -17.53 -55.20 -11.66
N PRO A 775 -18.81 -55.35 -12.07
CA PRO A 775 -19.11 -55.38 -13.52
C PRO A 775 -20.36 -54.55 -13.97
N PRO A 776 -21.57 -55.06 -14.34
CA PRO A 776 -22.47 -54.34 -15.30
C PRO A 776 -23.93 -54.14 -14.78
N PRO A 777 -24.92 -53.73 -15.61
CA PRO A 777 -24.89 -53.03 -16.92
C PRO A 777 -25.25 -51.53 -16.71
N ALA A 778 -25.87 -50.71 -17.56
CA ALA A 778 -26.46 -50.77 -18.91
C ALA A 778 -26.48 -49.34 -19.49
N ASP A 779 -26.68 -49.00 -20.77
CA ASP A 779 -26.43 -49.58 -22.12
C ASP A 779 -26.61 -48.35 -23.10
N ASP A 780 -26.44 -48.33 -24.43
CA ASP A 780 -26.29 -49.34 -25.50
C ASP A 780 -25.38 -48.77 -26.62
N ALA A 781 -25.35 -49.38 -27.80
CA ALA A 781 -24.52 -49.05 -28.98
C ALA A 781 -25.23 -48.06 -29.96
N THR A 782 -24.66 -47.54 -31.07
CA THR A 782 -23.61 -48.07 -31.98
C THR A 782 -22.72 -47.01 -32.67
N THR A 783 -21.42 -47.29 -32.68
CA THR A 783 -20.40 -47.09 -33.73
C THR A 783 -20.77 -46.45 -35.10
N ALA A 784 -19.93 -45.52 -35.57
CA ALA A 784 -19.14 -45.65 -36.82
C ALA A 784 -18.16 -44.45 -36.99
N ALA A 785 -17.30 -44.48 -38.02
CA ALA A 785 -16.21 -43.51 -38.22
C ALA A 785 -16.09 -43.04 -39.70
N THR A 786 -15.02 -42.28 -39.98
CA THR A 786 -14.36 -41.99 -41.30
C THR A 786 -14.69 -40.64 -41.98
N MET A 787 -13.66 -40.08 -42.67
CA MET A 787 -13.65 -38.88 -43.53
C MET A 787 -13.81 -37.51 -42.80
N GLY A 788 -13.21 -36.39 -43.22
CA GLY A 788 -12.13 -36.18 -44.22
C GLY A 788 -12.39 -35.01 -45.19
N LEU A 789 -11.46 -34.05 -45.31
CA LEU A 789 -11.45 -32.91 -46.28
C LEU A 789 -12.58 -31.86 -46.05
N SER A 790 -12.58 -30.61 -46.54
CA SER A 790 -11.54 -29.69 -47.09
C SER A 790 -12.01 -28.21 -47.06
N HIS A 791 -11.12 -27.28 -47.46
CA HIS A 791 -11.37 -25.91 -47.97
C HIS A 791 -12.37 -25.85 -49.19
N PRO A 792 -12.76 -24.67 -49.76
CA PRO A 792 -12.47 -23.25 -49.43
C PRO A 792 -13.64 -22.21 -49.54
N ALA A 793 -13.35 -20.95 -49.14
CA ALA A 793 -13.63 -19.61 -49.72
C ALA A 793 -14.93 -19.15 -50.46
N ASP A 794 -15.16 -17.83 -50.35
CA ASP A 794 -15.79 -16.83 -51.26
C ASP A 794 -17.30 -16.83 -51.65
N GLY A 795 -17.85 -15.60 -51.85
CA GLY A 795 -18.88 -15.39 -52.90
C GLY A 795 -20.15 -14.54 -52.67
N ASN A 796 -20.03 -13.22 -52.44
CA ASN A 796 -20.94 -12.13 -52.94
C ASN A 796 -22.51 -12.17 -52.89
N PHE A 797 -23.08 -11.13 -52.23
CA PHE A 797 -24.10 -10.14 -52.73
C PHE A 797 -25.53 -10.53 -53.23
N ILE A 798 -26.57 -9.80 -52.74
CA ILE A 798 -27.59 -8.97 -53.48
C ILE A 798 -28.99 -8.77 -52.79
N MET A 799 -29.30 -7.50 -52.46
CA MET A 799 -30.59 -6.72 -52.45
C MET A 799 -31.89 -7.03 -51.64
N ASN A 800 -32.60 -5.90 -51.40
CA ASN A 800 -34.04 -5.65 -51.10
C ASN A 800 -34.63 -5.94 -49.70
N GLY A 801 -35.58 -5.14 -49.17
CA GLY A 801 -35.97 -3.76 -49.57
C GLY A 801 -37.41 -3.29 -49.23
N ALA A 802 -37.59 -2.54 -48.11
CA ALA A 802 -38.73 -1.62 -47.82
C ALA A 802 -40.15 -2.28 -47.67
N PRO A 803 -41.28 -1.55 -47.39
CA PRO A 803 -41.45 -0.09 -47.23
C PRO A 803 -42.38 0.48 -46.11
N SER A 804 -42.08 1.73 -45.69
CA SER A 804 -42.99 2.80 -45.18
C SER A 804 -43.80 2.48 -43.89
N ILE A 805 -44.67 3.31 -43.26
CA ILE A 805 -45.21 4.70 -43.35
C ILE A 805 -45.32 5.18 -41.85
N ALA A 806 -45.52 6.42 -41.34
CA ALA A 806 -45.88 7.81 -41.71
C ALA A 806 -45.23 8.76 -40.63
N GLN A 807 -45.58 9.99 -40.19
CA GLN A 807 -46.39 11.22 -40.48
C GLN A 807 -45.92 12.29 -39.40
N ALA A 808 -46.26 13.59 -39.27
CA ALA A 808 -47.05 14.63 -39.96
C ALA A 808 -46.46 16.05 -39.62
N ALA A 809 -47.26 17.15 -39.54
CA ALA A 809 -46.85 18.55 -39.22
C ALA A 809 -48.07 19.36 -38.63
N PRO A 810 -48.15 20.72 -38.45
CA PRO A 810 -47.34 21.85 -38.99
C PRO A 810 -47.02 23.03 -38.00
N ALA A 811 -46.57 24.20 -38.53
CA ALA A 811 -46.21 25.47 -37.84
C ALA A 811 -47.25 26.63 -38.08
N PRO A 812 -47.05 27.93 -37.72
CA PRO A 812 -46.06 28.87 -38.32
C PRO A 812 -45.48 29.99 -37.38
N ALA A 813 -44.84 31.04 -37.94
CA ALA A 813 -44.19 32.19 -37.25
C ALA A 813 -44.79 33.58 -37.65
N PRO A 814 -44.35 34.72 -37.06
CA PRO A 814 -43.45 35.65 -37.81
C PRO A 814 -42.43 36.46 -36.94
N ALA A 815 -41.73 37.43 -37.56
CA ALA A 815 -40.64 38.31 -37.03
C ALA A 815 -41.14 39.80 -36.81
N PRO A 816 -40.33 40.89 -36.59
CA PRO A 816 -38.87 41.11 -36.69
C PRO A 816 -38.20 41.96 -35.54
N ALA A 817 -36.99 42.50 -35.80
CA ALA A 817 -36.15 43.35 -34.91
C ALA A 817 -36.44 44.89 -35.09
N PRO A 818 -35.68 45.93 -34.58
CA PRO A 818 -34.20 46.02 -34.43
C PRO A 818 -33.57 46.93 -33.30
N ALA A 819 -32.21 46.98 -33.29
CA ALA A 819 -31.32 48.14 -33.06
C ALA A 819 -30.81 48.60 -31.65
N ALA A 820 -29.63 49.24 -31.71
CA ALA A 820 -28.95 50.17 -30.78
C ALA A 820 -27.96 49.65 -29.68
N ASP A 821 -26.67 49.95 -29.93
CA ASP A 821 -25.52 50.12 -29.00
C ASP A 821 -25.48 51.56 -28.43
N PRO A 822 -24.55 52.00 -27.53
CA PRO A 822 -23.68 51.26 -26.57
C PRO A 822 -23.62 51.95 -25.16
N GLN A 823 -22.58 51.61 -24.36
CA GLN A 823 -21.92 52.36 -23.25
C GLN A 823 -22.03 51.85 -21.79
N LEU A 824 -20.88 51.34 -21.31
CA LEU A 824 -20.10 51.76 -20.13
C LEU A 824 -20.81 52.22 -18.81
N ALA A 825 -20.53 51.41 -17.78
CA ALA A 825 -19.90 51.80 -16.51
C ALA A 825 -20.73 52.23 -15.27
N LYS A 826 -20.47 51.48 -14.18
CA LYS A 826 -20.27 51.89 -12.77
C LYS A 826 -21.46 52.33 -11.86
N VAL A 827 -21.55 51.56 -10.76
CA VAL A 827 -21.54 52.01 -9.33
C VAL A 827 -22.87 52.35 -8.64
N GLU A 828 -22.93 51.94 -7.36
CA GLU A 828 -23.91 52.30 -6.30
C GLU A 828 -25.38 51.90 -6.54
N LEU A 829 -26.27 51.91 -5.53
CA LEU A 829 -26.27 51.30 -4.18
C LEU A 829 -27.71 51.46 -3.63
N GLU A 830 -28.05 50.80 -2.50
CA GLU A 830 -29.36 50.88 -1.81
C GLU A 830 -30.56 50.31 -2.62
N GLY A 831 -31.67 49.85 -2.02
CA GLY A 831 -32.01 49.67 -0.59
C GLY A 831 -33.44 49.12 -0.43
N VAL A 832 -33.95 49.08 0.83
CA VAL A 832 -35.38 48.85 1.20
C VAL A 832 -35.95 47.45 0.86
N VAL A 833 -35.97 46.44 1.75
CA VAL A 833 -36.81 46.22 2.97
C VAL A 833 -38.21 45.64 2.71
N GLU A 834 -38.41 44.37 3.09
CA GLU A 834 -39.51 43.82 3.93
C GLU A 834 -39.13 42.38 4.36
N LYS A 835 -39.21 41.84 5.58
CA LYS A 835 -39.80 42.18 6.91
C LYS A 835 -41.14 41.50 7.25
N ARG A 836 -41.10 40.21 7.66
CA ARG A 836 -41.70 39.71 8.94
C ARG A 836 -41.57 38.20 9.20
N ASN A 837 -41.23 37.87 10.47
CA ASN A 837 -41.78 36.82 11.35
C ASN A 837 -41.78 35.31 10.94
N SER A 838 -41.63 34.33 11.85
CA SER A 838 -41.28 34.41 13.29
C SER A 838 -40.87 33.06 13.91
N LEU A 839 -39.87 33.13 14.81
CA LEU A 839 -39.74 32.41 16.10
C LEU A 839 -39.96 30.88 16.18
N GLY A 840 -38.87 30.16 16.49
CA GLY A 840 -38.85 28.90 17.23
C GLY A 840 -37.50 28.76 17.95
N ARG A 841 -37.47 28.54 19.27
CA ARG A 841 -36.26 28.71 20.12
C ARG A 841 -36.02 27.53 21.07
N SER A 842 -34.75 27.31 21.41
CA SER A 842 -34.21 26.42 22.46
C SER A 842 -33.86 24.98 22.00
N GLY A 843 -32.82 24.32 22.55
CA GLY A 843 -31.75 24.85 23.41
C GLY A 843 -30.96 23.79 24.23
N ALA A 844 -29.64 24.01 24.34
CA ALA A 844 -28.72 23.54 25.40
C ALA A 844 -28.20 22.07 25.49
N ARG A 845 -26.88 21.94 25.26
CA ARG A 845 -25.83 21.33 26.12
C ARG A 845 -25.79 19.82 26.46
N PHE A 846 -24.74 19.17 25.92
CA PHE A 846 -23.72 18.32 26.58
C PHE A 846 -23.99 17.52 27.87
N SER A 847 -23.56 16.25 27.86
CA SER A 847 -22.93 15.59 29.02
C SER A 847 -21.89 14.52 28.60
N VAL A 848 -20.95 14.20 29.50
CA VAL A 848 -19.87 13.20 29.41
C VAL A 848 -19.92 12.38 30.71
N GLY A 849 -19.62 11.08 30.82
CA GLY A 849 -19.18 10.04 29.87
C GLY A 849 -18.94 8.72 30.66
N GLY A 850 -18.45 7.64 30.02
CA GLY A 850 -18.24 6.35 30.71
C GLY A 850 -17.44 5.32 29.90
N ARG A 851 -16.80 4.33 30.56
CA ARG A 851 -15.70 3.52 29.99
C ARG A 851 -15.71 2.05 30.43
N ARG A 852 -15.62 1.09 29.49
CA ARG A 852 -15.06 -0.26 29.72
C ARG A 852 -14.54 -0.90 28.42
N VAL A 853 -13.85 -2.04 28.54
CA VAL A 853 -12.91 -2.59 27.53
C VAL A 853 -13.08 -4.11 27.43
N THR A 854 -13.04 -4.71 26.23
CA THR A 854 -12.22 -5.89 25.78
C THR A 854 -12.70 -6.46 24.42
N PRO A 855 -11.88 -7.25 23.67
CA PRO A 855 -12.01 -7.37 22.21
C PRO A 855 -12.38 -8.78 21.66
N ALA A 856 -12.78 -8.85 20.38
CA ALA A 856 -12.80 -10.09 19.58
C ALA A 856 -12.61 -9.85 18.06
N GLN A 857 -12.17 -10.90 17.37
CA GLN A 857 -11.53 -10.97 16.05
C GLN A 857 -12.47 -10.96 14.81
N ALA A 858 -11.82 -10.76 13.64
CA ALA A 858 -11.95 -11.54 12.39
C ALA A 858 -12.87 -11.10 11.20
N ARG A 859 -12.17 -10.80 10.08
CA ARG A 859 -12.37 -11.25 8.68
C ARG A 859 -13.68 -11.00 7.90
N ALA A 860 -13.51 -10.15 6.86
CA ALA A 860 -13.76 -10.40 5.43
C ALA A 860 -15.18 -10.62 4.86
N GLY A 861 -15.46 -9.95 3.72
CA GLY A 861 -16.63 -10.19 2.85
C GLY A 861 -16.77 -9.09 1.78
N ALA A 862 -16.90 -9.45 0.51
CA ALA A 862 -16.92 -8.50 -0.63
C ALA A 862 -18.32 -8.00 -1.00
N GLY A 863 -18.42 -6.88 -1.73
CA GLY A 863 -19.69 -6.39 -2.30
C GLY A 863 -19.58 -5.07 -3.09
N THR A 864 -19.57 -5.15 -4.42
CA THR A 864 -19.75 -4.02 -5.39
C THR A 864 -21.24 -3.64 -5.49
N PRO A 865 -21.68 -2.49 -6.07
CA PRO A 865 -21.62 -2.23 -7.52
C PRO A 865 -21.46 -0.72 -7.92
N PRO A 866 -22.12 -0.09 -8.94
CA PRO A 866 -21.44 0.72 -9.99
C PRO A 866 -22.05 2.18 -10.07
N PRO A 867 -22.02 3.01 -11.16
CA PRO A 867 -21.62 2.76 -12.56
C PRO A 867 -20.82 3.86 -13.29
N SER A 868 -20.71 3.67 -14.62
CA SER A 868 -19.78 4.33 -15.55
C SER A 868 -20.38 5.47 -16.39
N ALA A 869 -19.48 6.39 -16.76
CA ALA A 869 -19.41 7.28 -17.94
C ALA A 869 -20.50 7.26 -19.04
N ARG A 870 -20.75 8.46 -19.60
CA ARG A 870 -21.16 8.70 -21.00
C ARG A 870 -20.27 9.79 -21.62
N SER A 871 -20.20 9.84 -22.96
CA SER A 871 -19.27 10.69 -23.74
C SER A 871 -19.87 11.11 -25.10
N ARG A 872 -19.11 11.93 -25.88
CA ARG A 872 -19.44 12.60 -27.19
C ARG A 872 -20.33 13.85 -27.05
N ALA A 873 -20.26 14.89 -27.90
CA ALA A 873 -19.31 15.34 -28.95
C ALA A 873 -19.53 16.89 -29.15
N ALA A 874 -18.55 17.73 -29.55
CA ALA A 874 -18.09 18.09 -30.92
C ALA A 874 -19.22 18.65 -31.87
N SER A 875 -19.04 19.65 -32.76
CA SER A 875 -17.82 20.35 -33.27
C SER A 875 -18.11 21.59 -34.17
N GLN A 876 -17.05 22.37 -34.53
CA GLN A 876 -16.89 23.28 -35.72
C GLN A 876 -17.61 24.66 -35.77
N GLY A 877 -17.08 25.69 -36.47
CA GLY A 877 -15.77 25.82 -37.16
C GLY A 877 -15.59 27.09 -38.06
N GLN A 878 -14.45 27.14 -38.80
CA GLN A 878 -13.94 28.18 -39.75
C GLN A 878 -13.17 29.39 -39.16
N GLY A 879 -12.06 29.89 -39.75
CA GLY A 879 -11.26 29.39 -40.89
C GLY A 879 -10.07 30.29 -41.34
N GLN A 880 -9.22 29.76 -42.25
CA GLN A 880 -8.02 30.38 -42.91
C GLN A 880 -6.75 30.58 -42.04
N GLY A 881 -5.50 30.41 -42.52
CA GLY A 881 -5.00 29.82 -43.79
C GLY A 881 -3.46 29.96 -43.98
N GLN A 882 -2.82 29.01 -44.70
CA GLN A 882 -1.37 28.92 -45.05
C GLN A 882 -0.38 28.70 -43.85
N GLY A 883 0.76 28.00 -43.97
CA GLY A 883 1.21 27.01 -44.97
C GLY A 883 2.74 26.92 -45.15
N GLN A 884 3.35 25.72 -44.98
CA GLN A 884 4.44 25.14 -45.80
C GLN A 884 4.91 23.74 -45.29
N HIS A 885 5.72 23.05 -46.10
CA HIS A 885 6.10 21.63 -45.92
C HIS A 885 7.37 21.41 -45.07
N GLY A 886 7.50 20.21 -44.48
CA GLY A 886 8.77 19.66 -43.99
C GLY A 886 9.30 18.53 -44.89
N VAL A 887 10.54 18.08 -44.63
CA VAL A 887 11.20 16.95 -45.32
C VAL A 887 11.96 16.09 -44.29
N THR A 888 12.01 14.78 -44.52
CA THR A 888 12.66 13.76 -43.68
C THR A 888 14.09 13.41 -44.11
N LEU A 889 14.88 12.88 -43.17
CA LEU A 889 16.28 12.46 -43.34
C LEU A 889 16.46 11.15 -44.15
N VAL A 890 17.59 11.04 -44.87
CA VAL A 890 18.27 9.79 -45.27
C VAL A 890 19.79 10.05 -45.35
N ASP A 891 20.63 9.11 -44.90
CA ASP A 891 22.10 9.17 -44.96
C ASP A 891 22.71 8.51 -46.21
N ALA A 892 23.85 9.03 -46.70
CA ALA A 892 24.90 8.26 -47.42
C ALA A 892 26.24 9.07 -47.49
N PRO A 893 27.44 8.44 -47.53
CA PRO A 893 28.71 9.14 -47.28
C PRO A 893 29.78 9.12 -48.42
N MET A 894 30.78 10.00 -48.27
CA MET A 894 32.18 9.95 -48.77
C MET A 894 32.48 9.86 -50.29
N ASP A 895 33.33 10.77 -50.78
CA ASP A 895 34.61 10.39 -51.40
C ASP A 895 35.61 11.58 -51.46
N TYR A 896 36.92 11.26 -51.53
CA TYR A 896 38.12 12.13 -51.56
C TYR A 896 38.48 12.96 -50.30
#